data_AF-A0A7R9E7M9-F1
#
_entry.id   AF-A0A7R9E7M9-F1
#
_cell.length_a   1.000
_cell.length_b   1.000
_cell.length_c   1.000
_cell.angle_alpha   90.00
_cell.angle_beta   90.00
_cell.angle_gamma   90.00
#
_symmetry.space_group_name_H-M   'P 1'
#
loop_
_entity.id
_entity.type
_entity.pdbx_description
1 polymer ?
#
loop_
_entity_poly.entity_id
_entity_poly.type
_entity_poly.pdbx_seq_one_letter_code
_entity_poly.pdbx_strand_id
1 'polypeptide(L)'
;MPVLSTRKKNQGKCRHDNKKDRWLTRRPNLPHVSIVNDCQEVHKYLTDLNITVNNVIDINDEIIVPQLQGYNILLKERSSERSLPTEDFLDELTLKLQDYDPKTTKLADMANVSMAGFGLLKFVDAVLGYCAVFREMVRELTIMNKKINMLEQELSALGEKYDLAMKDRQILQEETEIMQRRLIAADKLISGLGSESVSCVNLCQLLFQFTSPRSEYSPCGRRWQEELKNLHVEKERLVGNCLVCAAFLSYTGPFSWEFRRSMVYDDWLEDLKVKEIPLTLPFKLEVNLSNDVEISTWNSEGLPPDELSVQNGILTTHASRFPLCIDPQEQALFWIKKREQPHNLKIVTFNDADFLKQLEIAIKYGFPVLFQDVDNYIDPVIENVLEKNIKTQGGRSFVILGDKEVDYDPKFRMYLTTKIANPSFNPAVYAKATVINYTVTVSGLEDQLLSVVVRNERYDLEEQRETLIAETSVNKNLLKDLEDSLLRELSTSTGNMLDNIELIKTLENTKTKATEGLHDSKSLQESRSLPSQGLSESERIQPKGLQESKSLPSQGPQETKSPPSRGCQESKIAIIQICQIQSVAKRGAILFFVLSDMAVVNSMYQYALSAYLGVFTYSLRKALPDTSQEKRLNNIINTLTVNVYEYGCTGIFEKHKLLFSFQITMKLEQSRGKVSQPELDFFIKGAITLEKTSVPCPAKWITAQGWEDIVKLSTDFKETFGNLPGNISSSVGEWKKWYDLDMPESVDFPSGYTDKLATFQMLLLLRCFRVDRVYRAISNYITLILGENYITPPVISLDNILDQSTPHMPVVFILSPGSDPTSDLMKLAELSLSGSGRFKYLSLGQGQERWPRSRSEADGQEAGKRLMAKKQVRG
;
A
#
# COMPACT_ATOMS: atom_id res chain seq x y z
N MET A 1 1.70 42.31 36.68
CA MET A 1 0.73 42.66 37.75
C MET A 1 -0.47 41.71 37.68
N PRO A 2 -1.20 41.48 38.79
CA PRO A 2 -2.02 40.28 38.99
C PRO A 2 -3.55 40.52 38.86
N VAL A 3 -4.34 39.44 38.98
CA VAL A 3 -5.71 39.32 39.58
C VAL A 3 -6.20 37.88 39.31
N LEU A 4 -6.18 36.99 40.32
CA LEU A 4 -7.30 36.62 41.18
C LEU A 4 -8.47 35.85 40.51
N SER A 5 -8.43 34.53 40.71
CA SER A 5 -9.50 33.70 41.31
C SER A 5 -10.84 33.46 40.59
N THR A 6 -11.31 32.21 40.63
CA THR A 6 -12.55 31.87 41.35
C THR A 6 -12.69 30.36 41.56
N ARG A 7 -13.06 29.94 42.77
CA ARG A 7 -13.61 28.60 43.03
C ARG A 7 -15.08 28.57 42.63
N LYS A 8 -15.55 27.46 42.06
CA LYS A 8 -16.92 26.97 42.32
C LYS A 8 -16.87 25.51 42.78
N LYS A 9 -17.43 25.27 43.97
CA LYS A 9 -17.79 23.94 44.47
C LYS A 9 -19.16 23.55 43.89
N ASN A 10 -19.41 22.27 43.63
CA ASN A 10 -20.13 21.35 44.54
C ASN A 10 -20.80 20.19 43.79
N GLN A 11 -20.76 19.00 44.42
CA GLN A 11 -21.79 17.93 44.42
C GLN A 11 -22.25 17.34 43.07
N GLY A 12 -22.25 16.02 42.83
CA GLY A 12 -21.90 14.88 43.69
C GLY A 12 -22.94 13.75 43.58
N LYS A 13 -22.51 12.51 43.36
CA LYS A 13 -23.26 11.28 43.65
C LYS A 13 -22.32 10.06 43.64
N CYS A 14 -22.45 9.20 44.66
CA CYS A 14 -21.66 8.00 44.86
C CYS A 14 -22.46 6.73 44.50
N ARG A 15 -21.77 5.56 44.62
CA ARG A 15 -22.24 4.16 44.54
C ARG A 15 -22.19 3.53 43.13
N HIS A 16 -21.81 2.25 42.96
CA HIS A 16 -21.11 1.32 43.87
C HIS A 16 -20.49 0.18 43.04
N ASP A 17 -19.47 -0.48 43.62
CA ASP A 17 -19.25 -1.94 43.58
C ASP A 17 -18.72 -2.68 42.33
N ASN A 18 -17.42 -2.98 42.45
CA ASN A 18 -16.86 -4.33 42.71
C ASN A 18 -16.28 -5.20 41.58
N LYS A 19 -15.09 -5.76 41.91
CA LYS A 19 -14.45 -6.99 41.41
C LYS A 19 -13.92 -6.99 39.97
N LYS A 20 -12.88 -7.77 39.61
CA LYS A 20 -11.67 -8.30 40.31
C LYS A 20 -10.93 -9.16 39.26
N ASP A 21 -9.60 -9.07 39.16
CA ASP A 21 -8.63 -10.19 39.16
C ASP A 21 -7.24 -9.72 38.66
N ARG A 22 -6.13 -9.90 39.41
CA ARG A 22 -5.29 -11.12 39.61
C ARG A 22 -4.52 -11.47 38.31
N TRP A 23 -3.19 -11.52 38.25
CA TRP A 23 -2.17 -12.04 39.19
C TRP A 23 -0.79 -11.30 38.96
N LEU A 24 0.43 -11.69 39.39
CA LEU A 24 1.03 -12.75 40.25
C LEU A 24 2.48 -12.30 40.65
N THR A 25 2.91 -12.33 41.93
CA THR A 25 4.28 -12.79 42.33
C THR A 25 4.46 -13.00 43.84
N ARG A 26 5.40 -13.89 44.21
CA ARG A 26 5.55 -14.58 45.52
C ARG A 26 6.49 -13.87 46.52
N ARG A 27 6.34 -14.22 47.81
CA ARG A 27 7.37 -14.13 48.89
C ARG A 27 8.31 -15.36 48.90
N PRO A 28 9.43 -15.30 49.63
CA PRO A 28 9.58 -16.01 50.94
C PRO A 28 9.92 -15.03 52.10
N ASN A 29 9.42 -15.17 53.36
CA ASN A 29 9.88 -16.01 54.50
C ASN A 29 11.29 -15.62 55.03
N LEU A 30 11.62 -15.46 56.34
CA LEU A 30 11.05 -15.70 57.71
C LEU A 30 11.99 -14.96 58.73
N PRO A 31 11.89 -15.02 60.09
CA PRO A 31 10.78 -15.27 61.05
C PRO A 31 10.64 -14.19 62.18
N HIS A 32 9.69 -14.37 63.11
CA HIS A 32 9.54 -13.63 64.38
C HIS A 32 9.24 -14.62 65.54
N VAL A 33 9.73 -14.34 66.76
CA VAL A 33 9.51 -15.06 68.05
C VAL A 33 9.62 -13.96 69.16
N SER A 34 8.61 -13.56 69.95
CA SER A 34 7.99 -14.16 71.17
C SER A 34 8.93 -14.21 72.43
N ILE A 35 8.52 -14.06 73.70
CA ILE A 35 7.18 -13.92 74.37
C ILE A 35 7.36 -13.28 75.81
N VAL A 36 6.69 -12.16 76.18
CA VAL A 36 5.62 -12.02 77.24
C VAL A 36 5.98 -11.51 78.68
N ASN A 37 5.02 -10.78 79.29
CA ASN A 37 4.67 -10.53 80.72
C ASN A 37 5.09 -9.29 81.58
N ASP A 38 4.04 -8.65 82.11
CA ASP A 38 3.71 -8.19 83.48
C ASP A 38 4.53 -7.17 84.30
N CYS A 39 3.80 -6.13 84.74
CA CYS A 39 3.88 -5.54 86.09
C CYS A 39 2.51 -4.94 86.50
N GLN A 40 1.64 -5.75 87.10
CA GLN A 40 0.48 -5.26 87.87
C GLN A 40 0.76 -5.42 89.38
N GLU A 41 1.12 -4.34 90.07
CA GLU A 41 0.95 -4.24 91.53
C GLU A 41 0.97 -2.77 91.99
N VAL A 42 0.67 -2.53 93.27
CA VAL A 42 0.56 -1.20 93.91
C VAL A 42 -0.66 -0.35 93.49
N HIS A 43 -1.72 -0.97 92.97
CA HIS A 43 -3.09 -0.43 93.05
C HIS A 43 -3.66 -0.54 94.51
N LYS A 44 -2.80 -0.37 95.52
CA LYS A 44 -2.98 -0.81 96.92
C LYS A 44 -2.62 0.28 97.94
N TYR A 45 -2.77 1.56 97.58
CA TYR A 45 -2.35 2.71 98.41
C TYR A 45 -3.43 3.80 98.61
N LEU A 46 -4.69 3.55 98.21
CA LEU A 46 -5.75 4.59 98.15
C LEU A 46 -7.12 4.14 98.69
N THR A 47 -7.18 3.15 99.60
CA THR A 47 -8.46 2.55 100.02
C THR A 47 -8.69 2.40 101.53
N ASP A 48 -7.85 2.97 102.39
CA ASP A 48 -8.06 2.98 103.84
C ASP A 48 -7.89 4.39 104.45
N LEU A 49 -8.75 4.72 105.42
CA LEU A 49 -8.81 5.96 106.21
C LEU A 49 -9.43 7.21 105.56
N ASN A 50 -10.60 6.97 104.97
CA ASN A 50 -11.75 7.89 104.88
C ASN A 50 -12.10 8.53 106.26
N ILE A 51 -12.23 9.87 106.34
CA ILE A 51 -13.04 10.63 107.35
C ILE A 51 -13.27 12.06 106.82
N THR A 52 -14.42 12.66 107.19
CA THR A 52 -15.09 13.72 106.42
C THR A 52 -15.59 14.91 107.24
N VAL A 53 -15.88 16.02 106.53
CA VAL A 53 -16.85 17.10 106.82
C VAL A 53 -16.46 18.28 107.75
N ASN A 54 -16.43 19.45 107.10
CA ASN A 54 -16.91 20.81 107.47
C ASN A 54 -17.42 21.10 108.91
N ASN A 55 -17.12 22.29 109.47
CA ASN A 55 -18.06 23.46 109.51
C ASN A 55 -17.67 24.63 110.47
N VAL A 56 -17.65 25.86 109.92
CA VAL A 56 -18.19 27.18 110.39
C VAL A 56 -17.82 27.81 111.77
N ILE A 57 -17.86 29.16 111.79
CA ILE A 57 -18.08 30.16 112.89
C ILE A 57 -16.83 30.88 113.49
N ASP A 58 -16.44 32.00 112.86
CA ASP A 58 -16.75 33.41 113.23
C ASP A 58 -16.57 33.97 114.68
N ILE A 59 -16.40 35.31 114.75
CA ILE A 59 -16.51 36.27 115.89
C ILE A 59 -15.25 36.65 116.73
N ASN A 60 -14.69 37.81 116.37
CA ASN A 60 -14.24 39.02 117.13
C ASN A 60 -13.59 38.99 118.55
N ASP A 61 -12.54 39.83 118.70
CA ASP A 61 -12.27 40.90 119.70
C ASP A 61 -12.46 40.64 121.24
N GLU A 62 -11.62 41.12 122.18
CA GLU A 62 -10.25 41.70 122.20
C GLU A 62 -9.76 41.73 123.70
N ILE A 63 -8.67 42.45 124.03
CA ILE A 63 -8.24 42.89 125.39
C ILE A 63 -7.35 41.95 126.27
N ILE A 64 -6.03 41.97 126.00
CA ILE A 64 -4.91 42.45 126.89
C ILE A 64 -4.65 41.70 128.25
N VAL A 65 -3.64 40.77 128.34
CA VAL A 65 -2.20 40.93 128.80
C VAL A 65 -1.99 40.74 130.34
N PRO A 66 -0.84 40.27 130.92
CA PRO A 66 0.53 39.99 130.39
C PRO A 66 1.15 38.58 130.70
N GLN A 67 2.41 38.39 130.26
CA GLN A 67 3.44 37.45 130.78
C GLN A 67 3.43 35.92 130.45
N LEU A 68 2.51 35.38 129.65
CA LEU A 68 2.52 33.93 129.27
C LEU A 68 2.54 33.61 127.75
N GLN A 69 2.89 34.57 126.90
CA GLN A 69 2.80 34.41 125.43
C GLN A 69 4.07 33.91 124.72
N GLY A 70 5.25 33.89 125.36
CA GLY A 70 6.50 33.48 124.70
C GLY A 70 6.58 32.01 124.27
N TYR A 71 5.87 31.10 124.96
CA TYR A 71 5.96 29.65 124.72
C TYR A 71 4.72 29.05 124.04
N ASN A 72 3.59 29.77 123.99
CA ASN A 72 2.34 29.28 123.40
C ASN A 72 2.14 29.70 121.93
N ILE A 73 2.93 30.63 121.40
CA ILE A 73 2.83 31.06 119.99
C ILE A 73 3.38 29.98 119.05
N LEU A 74 4.52 29.36 119.38
CA LEU A 74 5.13 28.28 118.57
C LEU A 74 4.32 26.97 118.51
N LEU A 75 3.27 26.82 119.33
CA LEU A 75 2.46 25.59 119.42
C LEU A 75 1.05 25.72 118.80
N LYS A 76 0.63 26.92 118.35
CA LYS A 76 -0.66 27.10 117.65
C LYS A 76 -0.55 27.34 116.14
N GLU A 77 0.60 27.76 115.61
CA GLU A 77 0.79 28.04 114.17
C GLU A 77 1.41 26.87 113.37
N ARG A 78 1.56 25.67 113.96
CA ARG A 78 2.18 24.49 113.29
C ARG A 78 1.26 23.28 113.12
N SER A 79 -0.06 23.50 113.09
CA SER A 79 -1.08 22.47 112.84
C SER A 79 -1.25 22.10 111.36
N SER A 80 -0.59 22.79 110.42
CA SER A 80 -0.79 22.59 108.99
C SER A 80 0.47 22.81 108.12
N GLU A 81 1.55 22.07 108.37
CA GLU A 81 2.57 21.78 107.33
C GLU A 81 3.48 20.62 107.75
N ARG A 82 3.49 19.52 106.96
CA ARG A 82 4.52 18.46 107.04
C ARG A 82 5.41 18.54 105.81
N SER A 83 6.27 19.55 105.75
CA SER A 83 7.38 19.60 104.81
C SER A 83 8.59 18.84 105.38
N LEU A 84 9.22 18.01 104.54
CA LEU A 84 10.49 17.36 104.87
C LEU A 84 11.61 18.41 104.86
N PRO A 85 12.57 18.36 105.79
CA PRO A 85 13.63 19.37 105.90
C PRO A 85 14.54 19.38 104.66
N THR A 86 14.92 20.59 104.24
CA THR A 86 15.90 20.83 103.17
C THR A 86 17.32 20.49 103.59
N GLU A 87 18.21 20.29 102.63
CA GLU A 87 19.62 19.89 102.85
C GLU A 87 20.35 20.87 103.78
N ASP A 88 20.14 22.18 103.59
CA ASP A 88 20.68 23.26 104.45
C ASP A 88 20.26 23.13 105.93
N PHE A 89 19.01 22.70 106.19
CA PHE A 89 18.47 22.58 107.55
C PHE A 89 19.08 21.39 108.31
N LEU A 90 19.45 20.33 107.60
CA LEU A 90 20.11 19.16 108.17
C LEU A 90 21.57 19.46 108.53
N ASP A 91 22.27 20.26 107.72
CA ASP A 91 23.62 20.70 108.03
C ASP A 91 23.64 21.68 109.23
N GLU A 92 22.69 22.62 109.32
CA GLU A 92 22.59 23.53 110.48
C GLU A 92 22.23 22.78 111.79
N LEU A 93 21.35 21.78 111.73
CA LEU A 93 21.02 20.92 112.88
C LEU A 93 22.23 20.10 113.35
N THR A 94 22.99 19.53 112.41
CA THR A 94 24.16 18.70 112.73
C THR A 94 25.26 19.52 113.40
N LEU A 95 25.43 20.78 113.00
CA LEU A 95 26.37 21.73 113.60
C LEU A 95 25.93 22.19 115.01
N LYS A 96 24.63 22.35 115.25
CA LYS A 96 24.09 22.77 116.58
C LYS A 96 23.97 21.64 117.60
N LEU A 97 23.92 20.38 117.16
CA LEU A 97 23.87 19.19 118.04
C LEU A 97 25.26 18.60 118.33
N GLN A 98 26.34 19.23 117.84
CA GLN A 98 27.70 18.71 117.92
C GLN A 98 28.28 18.66 119.36
N ASP A 99 27.71 19.44 120.29
CA ASP A 99 28.05 19.45 121.73
C ASP A 99 27.16 18.50 122.59
N TYR A 100 26.23 17.76 121.99
CA TYR A 100 25.29 16.91 122.75
C TYR A 100 25.87 15.50 123.02
N ASP A 101 26.57 15.32 124.14
CA ASP A 101 27.05 13.99 124.58
C ASP A 101 25.89 13.11 125.07
N PRO A 102 25.57 11.96 124.40
CA PRO A 102 24.44 11.10 124.78
C PRO A 102 24.60 10.37 126.12
N LYS A 103 25.73 10.51 126.82
CA LYS A 103 26.07 9.68 128.00
C LYS A 103 25.46 10.14 129.34
N THR A 104 24.86 11.33 129.43
CA THR A 104 24.45 11.92 130.72
C THR A 104 22.98 11.78 131.09
N THR A 105 22.11 11.24 130.22
CA THR A 105 20.71 10.94 130.54
C THR A 105 20.30 9.58 129.98
N LYS A 106 20.24 8.55 130.84
CA LYS A 106 19.73 7.24 130.42
C LYS A 106 18.23 7.35 130.15
N LEU A 107 17.79 6.82 129.01
CA LEU A 107 16.39 6.79 128.56
C LEU A 107 15.39 6.29 129.63
N ALA A 108 15.84 5.43 130.56
CA ALA A 108 15.04 4.94 131.67
C ALA A 108 14.63 6.03 132.68
N ASP A 109 15.49 7.02 132.94
CA ASP A 109 15.26 8.02 133.98
C ASP A 109 14.19 9.04 133.55
N MET A 110 14.11 9.35 132.25
CA MET A 110 13.15 10.30 131.68
C MET A 110 11.72 9.72 131.58
N ALA A 111 11.58 8.39 131.48
CA ALA A 111 10.28 7.72 131.48
C ALA A 111 9.51 7.91 132.81
N ASN A 112 10.24 8.00 133.93
CA ASN A 112 9.66 8.27 135.26
C ASN A 112 9.27 9.74 135.46
N VAL A 113 9.79 10.66 134.64
CA VAL A 113 9.52 12.10 134.73
C VAL A 113 8.42 12.54 133.76
N SER A 114 8.43 12.04 132.52
CA SER A 114 7.35 12.28 131.56
C SER A 114 7.35 11.27 130.40
N MET A 115 6.24 10.55 130.24
CA MET A 115 5.99 9.67 129.08
C MET A 115 6.08 10.40 127.73
N ALA A 116 5.71 11.69 127.68
CA ALA A 116 5.82 12.49 126.46
C ALA A 116 7.28 12.84 126.11
N GLY A 117 8.12 13.08 127.13
CA GLY A 117 9.55 13.35 126.95
C GLY A 117 10.31 12.15 126.40
N PHE A 118 10.00 10.94 126.89
CA PHE A 118 10.58 9.69 126.39
C PHE A 118 10.34 9.48 124.88
N GLY A 119 9.12 9.77 124.39
CA GLY A 119 8.77 9.65 122.98
C GLY A 119 9.57 10.58 122.05
N LEU A 120 9.77 11.83 122.49
CA LEU A 120 10.56 12.83 121.76
C LEU A 120 12.04 12.46 121.66
N LEU A 121 12.65 11.99 122.76
CA LEU A 121 14.06 11.61 122.77
C LEU A 121 14.34 10.45 121.80
N LYS A 122 13.42 9.47 121.71
CA LYS A 122 13.51 8.34 120.78
C LYS A 122 13.37 8.75 119.30
N PHE A 123 12.65 9.83 119.00
CA PHE A 123 12.53 10.36 117.64
C PHE A 123 13.83 11.02 117.17
N VAL A 124 14.48 11.82 118.02
CA VAL A 124 15.74 12.50 117.68
C VAL A 124 16.85 11.51 117.32
N ASP A 125 16.98 10.43 118.08
CA ASP A 125 17.99 9.36 117.85
C ASP A 125 17.78 8.67 116.48
N ALA A 126 16.52 8.45 116.08
CA ALA A 126 16.19 7.88 114.77
C ALA A 126 16.49 8.83 113.59
N VAL A 127 16.31 10.14 113.77
CA VAL A 127 16.61 11.15 112.73
C VAL A 127 18.12 11.26 112.50
N LEU A 128 18.94 11.20 113.55
CA LEU A 128 20.40 11.20 113.43
C LEU A 128 20.91 9.98 112.63
N GLY A 129 20.32 8.80 112.85
CA GLY A 129 20.63 7.60 112.06
C GLY A 129 20.32 7.71 110.57
N TYR A 130 19.24 8.40 110.20
CA TYR A 130 18.86 8.62 108.79
C TYR A 130 19.84 9.52 108.03
N CYS A 131 20.33 10.58 108.68
CA CYS A 131 21.18 11.60 108.05
C CYS A 131 22.54 11.05 107.58
N ALA A 132 23.08 10.04 108.27
CA ALA A 132 24.35 9.42 107.91
C ALA A 132 24.29 8.66 106.57
N VAL A 133 23.20 7.94 106.31
CA VAL A 133 23.05 7.08 105.11
C VAL A 133 22.72 7.90 103.86
N PHE A 134 22.00 9.02 104.01
CA PHE A 134 21.54 9.84 102.89
C PHE A 134 22.70 10.43 102.05
N ARG A 135 23.79 10.88 102.70
CA ARG A 135 24.93 11.53 102.03
C ARG A 135 25.68 10.63 101.04
N GLU A 136 25.68 9.31 101.24
CA GLU A 136 26.46 8.40 100.39
C GLU A 136 25.76 8.09 99.07
N MET A 137 24.43 7.90 99.07
CA MET A 137 23.66 7.63 97.85
C MET A 137 23.60 8.80 96.86
N VAL A 138 23.59 10.05 97.35
CA VAL A 138 23.49 11.25 96.49
C VAL A 138 24.74 11.43 95.60
N ARG A 139 25.93 10.98 96.04
CA ARG A 139 27.17 11.09 95.26
C ARG A 139 27.24 10.11 94.09
N GLU A 140 26.69 8.91 94.19
CA GLU A 140 26.71 7.96 93.07
C GLU A 140 25.70 8.33 91.98
N LEU A 141 24.49 8.78 92.37
CA LEU A 141 23.45 9.26 91.45
C LEU A 141 23.93 10.42 90.56
N THR A 142 24.67 11.37 91.13
CA THR A 142 25.22 12.51 90.38
C THR A 142 26.33 12.12 89.38
N ILE A 143 27.03 11.00 89.60
CA ILE A 143 28.03 10.46 88.66
C ILE A 143 27.34 9.71 87.52
N MET A 144 26.31 8.90 87.81
CA MET A 144 25.57 8.16 86.77
C MET A 144 24.81 9.10 85.82
N ASN A 145 24.12 10.12 86.35
CA ASN A 145 23.40 11.09 85.50
C ASN A 145 24.31 11.84 84.52
N LYS A 146 25.58 12.09 84.88
CA LYS A 146 26.55 12.69 83.94
C LYS A 146 26.91 11.74 82.79
N LYS A 147 27.03 10.44 83.04
CA LYS A 147 27.30 9.44 81.99
C LYS A 147 26.10 9.25 81.07
N ILE A 148 24.88 9.28 81.61
CA ILE A 148 23.64 9.19 80.81
C ILE A 148 23.56 10.37 79.84
N ASN A 149 23.71 11.62 80.31
CA ASN A 149 23.69 12.81 79.44
C ASN A 149 24.77 12.77 78.34
N MET A 150 25.96 12.21 78.62
CA MET A 150 27.02 12.05 77.61
C MET A 150 26.62 11.04 76.53
N LEU A 151 26.08 9.88 76.92
CA LEU A 151 25.60 8.85 75.98
C LEU A 151 24.39 9.33 75.17
N GLU A 152 23.49 10.12 75.76
CA GLU A 152 22.36 10.74 75.05
C GLU A 152 22.83 11.76 74.00
N GLN A 153 23.86 12.57 74.30
CA GLN A 153 24.47 13.45 73.32
C GLN A 153 25.15 12.69 72.16
N GLU A 154 25.88 11.61 72.45
CA GLU A 154 26.48 10.77 71.41
C GLU A 154 25.42 10.08 70.54
N LEU A 155 24.35 9.57 71.15
CA LEU A 155 23.25 8.91 70.44
C LEU A 155 22.51 9.90 69.53
N SER A 156 22.27 11.13 70.00
CA SER A 156 21.67 12.21 69.22
C SER A 156 22.55 12.60 68.02
N ALA A 157 23.85 12.83 68.25
CA ALA A 157 24.80 13.18 67.19
C ALA A 157 25.03 12.04 66.17
N LEU A 158 24.84 10.78 66.57
CA LEU A 158 24.88 9.64 65.66
C LEU A 158 23.57 9.49 64.86
N GLY A 159 22.43 9.81 65.47
CA GLY A 159 21.12 9.86 64.82
C GLY A 159 21.08 10.87 63.68
N GLU A 160 21.53 12.12 63.90
CA GLU A 160 21.59 13.14 62.85
C GLU A 160 22.47 12.71 61.66
N LYS A 161 23.61 12.05 61.92
CA LYS A 161 24.49 11.51 60.87
C LYS A 161 23.83 10.38 60.10
N TYR A 162 23.07 9.51 60.76
CA TYR A 162 22.32 8.44 60.12
C TYR A 162 21.22 9.00 59.21
N ASP A 163 20.46 10.00 59.67
CA ASP A 163 19.40 10.64 58.89
C ASP A 163 19.93 11.39 57.66
N LEU A 164 21.11 12.02 57.76
CA LEU A 164 21.81 12.61 56.61
C LEU A 164 22.25 11.53 55.62
N ALA A 165 22.95 10.48 56.08
CA ALA A 165 23.40 9.39 55.23
C ALA A 165 22.23 8.65 54.54
N MET A 166 21.07 8.53 55.19
CA MET A 166 19.86 7.95 54.62
C MET A 166 19.24 8.82 53.52
N LYS A 167 19.27 10.15 53.66
CA LYS A 167 18.85 11.09 52.60
C LYS A 167 19.80 11.02 51.40
N ASP A 168 21.10 11.07 51.64
CA ASP A 168 22.11 10.97 50.57
C ASP A 168 21.98 9.65 49.80
N ARG A 169 21.77 8.53 50.52
CA ARG A 169 21.51 7.21 49.91
C ARG A 169 20.25 7.23 49.03
N GLN A 170 19.21 7.97 49.42
CA GLN A 170 17.96 8.06 48.66
C GLN A 170 18.14 8.91 47.39
N ILE A 171 18.83 10.05 47.48
CA ILE A 171 19.19 10.88 46.32
C ILE A 171 20.02 10.10 45.32
N LEU A 172 21.09 9.43 45.78
CA LEU A 172 21.94 8.58 44.94
C LEU A 172 21.13 7.44 44.29
N GLN A 173 20.17 6.86 44.99
CA GLN A 173 19.32 5.81 44.44
C GLN A 173 18.43 6.36 43.30
N GLU A 174 17.79 7.51 43.50
CA GLU A 174 17.00 8.18 42.45
C GLU A 174 17.86 8.57 41.23
N GLU A 175 19.07 9.10 41.46
CA GLU A 175 20.04 9.39 40.39
C GLU A 175 20.44 8.13 39.61
N THR A 176 20.74 7.02 40.28
CA THR A 176 21.10 5.76 39.60
C THR A 176 19.94 5.18 38.77
N GLU A 177 18.69 5.30 39.21
CA GLU A 177 17.52 4.87 38.44
C GLU A 177 17.28 5.74 37.19
N ILE A 178 17.59 7.04 37.27
CA ILE A 178 17.57 7.95 36.11
C ILE A 178 18.72 7.59 35.15
N MET A 179 19.92 7.33 35.67
CA MET A 179 21.09 6.95 34.89
C MET A 179 20.86 5.63 34.14
N GLN A 180 20.30 4.61 34.81
CA GLN A 180 19.95 3.33 34.19
C GLN A 180 18.89 3.48 33.09
N ARG A 181 17.82 4.25 33.35
CA ARG A 181 16.80 4.55 32.32
C ARG A 181 17.41 5.21 31.09
N ARG A 182 18.30 6.20 31.28
CA ARG A 182 19.01 6.88 30.19
C ARG A 182 19.98 5.97 29.44
N LEU A 183 20.62 5.01 30.11
CA LEU A 183 21.53 4.05 29.48
C LEU A 183 20.76 3.05 28.60
N ILE A 184 19.61 2.55 29.08
CA ILE A 184 18.70 1.70 28.29
C ILE A 184 18.12 2.48 27.10
N ALA A 185 17.73 3.74 27.30
CA ALA A 185 17.27 4.63 26.23
C ALA A 185 18.36 4.88 25.18
N ALA A 186 19.62 5.07 25.62
CA ALA A 186 20.76 5.28 24.73
C ALA A 186 21.07 4.03 23.90
N ASP A 187 21.06 2.85 24.49
CA ASP A 187 21.29 1.58 23.78
C ASP A 187 20.17 1.30 22.76
N LYS A 188 18.92 1.61 23.10
CA LYS A 188 17.79 1.59 22.15
C LYS A 188 17.95 2.60 21.00
N LEU A 189 18.35 3.84 21.28
CA LEU A 189 18.59 4.86 20.26
C LEU A 189 19.75 4.49 19.34
N ILE A 190 20.88 4.04 19.89
CA ILE A 190 22.07 3.63 19.13
C ILE A 190 21.75 2.41 18.26
N SER A 191 21.08 1.39 18.80
CA SER A 191 20.72 0.19 18.06
C SER A 191 19.58 0.41 17.06
N GLY A 192 18.69 1.38 17.27
CA GLY A 192 17.66 1.80 16.32
C GLY A 192 18.25 2.59 15.15
N LEU A 193 18.91 3.71 15.44
CA LEU A 193 19.57 4.57 14.44
C LEU A 193 20.66 3.83 13.64
N GLY A 194 21.33 2.85 14.26
CA GLY A 194 22.28 1.98 13.56
C GLY A 194 21.64 1.05 12.52
N SER A 195 20.40 0.60 12.76
CA SER A 195 19.67 -0.31 11.86
C SER A 195 18.81 0.38 10.80
N GLU A 196 18.25 1.56 11.10
CA GLU A 196 17.45 2.36 10.14
C GLU A 196 18.30 3.02 9.05
N SER A 197 19.62 2.83 9.11
CA SER A 197 20.57 3.43 8.18
C SER A 197 20.21 3.17 6.70
N VAL A 198 19.47 2.12 6.36
CA VAL A 198 19.15 1.74 4.96
C VAL A 198 18.25 2.75 4.20
N SER A 199 17.50 3.65 4.86
CA SER A 199 16.40 4.37 4.16
C SER A 199 16.35 5.91 4.31
N CYS A 200 16.70 6.50 5.46
CA CYS A 200 16.44 7.94 5.69
C CYS A 200 17.68 8.86 5.80
N VAL A 201 17.74 9.84 4.89
CA VAL A 201 18.78 10.88 4.78
C VAL A 201 18.11 12.26 4.90
N ASN A 202 18.75 13.24 5.59
CA ASN A 202 19.09 14.58 5.03
C ASN A 202 19.33 15.73 6.04
N LEU A 203 18.68 15.81 7.21
CA LEU A 203 18.69 17.09 7.97
C LEU A 203 19.76 17.24 9.08
N CYS A 204 20.11 16.19 9.84
CA CYS A 204 20.99 16.35 11.02
C CYS A 204 22.48 16.60 10.71
N GLN A 205 22.94 16.33 9.48
CA GLN A 205 24.38 16.33 9.18
C GLN A 205 24.97 17.73 8.91
N LEU A 206 24.16 18.68 8.46
CA LEU A 206 24.62 19.99 7.96
C LEU A 206 25.14 20.92 9.07
N LEU A 207 24.77 20.68 10.33
CA LEU A 207 25.23 21.46 11.49
C LEU A 207 26.51 20.91 12.15
N PHE A 208 26.93 19.68 11.86
CA PHE A 208 28.07 19.03 12.54
C PHE A 208 29.33 18.88 11.67
N GLN A 209 29.30 19.37 10.43
CA GLN A 209 30.28 19.03 9.39
C GLN A 209 31.60 19.83 9.44
N PHE A 210 31.80 20.73 10.42
CA PHE A 210 32.96 21.65 10.46
C PHE A 210 33.94 21.47 11.63
N THR A 211 33.72 20.56 12.60
CA THR A 211 34.40 20.65 13.92
C THR A 211 35.10 19.40 14.47
N SER A 212 35.20 18.26 13.75
CA SER A 212 35.96 17.10 14.28
C SER A 212 36.55 16.13 13.24
N PRO A 213 37.89 15.96 13.17
CA PRO A 213 38.57 15.00 12.28
C PRO A 213 38.42 13.50 12.66
N ARG A 214 37.57 13.14 13.63
CA ARG A 214 37.60 11.82 14.29
C ARG A 214 36.53 10.83 13.81
N SER A 215 35.71 11.20 12.83
CA SER A 215 34.56 10.41 12.35
C SER A 215 34.90 9.29 11.34
N GLU A 216 36.12 9.28 10.83
CA GLU A 216 36.55 8.43 9.69
C GLU A 216 36.56 6.91 9.98
N TYR A 217 36.60 6.52 11.26
CA TYR A 217 36.63 5.12 11.68
C TYR A 217 35.24 4.49 11.92
N SER A 218 34.16 5.26 11.95
CA SER A 218 32.79 4.73 12.14
C SER A 218 32.29 4.03 10.86
N PRO A 219 31.64 2.85 10.95
CA PRO A 219 30.96 2.22 9.81
C PRO A 219 29.93 3.15 9.16
N CYS A 220 29.18 3.94 9.95
CA CYS A 220 28.28 4.95 9.42
C CYS A 220 29.05 6.06 8.70
N GLY A 221 30.15 6.55 9.28
CA GLY A 221 30.97 7.61 8.66
C GLY A 221 31.43 7.25 7.24
N ARG A 222 31.93 6.02 7.04
CA ARG A 222 32.35 5.53 5.73
C ARG A 222 31.17 5.35 4.76
N ARG A 223 30.07 4.74 5.22
CA ARG A 223 28.91 4.47 4.37
C ARG A 223 28.21 5.76 3.91
N TRP A 224 28.09 6.76 4.78
CA TRP A 224 27.55 8.07 4.43
C TRP A 224 28.48 8.86 3.50
N GLN A 225 29.81 8.70 3.63
CA GLN A 225 30.76 9.23 2.63
C GLN A 225 30.61 8.55 1.26
N GLU A 226 30.34 7.25 1.22
CA GLU A 226 30.10 6.49 -0.01
C GLU A 226 28.77 6.88 -0.68
N GLU A 227 27.72 7.02 0.12
CA GLU A 227 26.38 7.47 -0.30
C GLU A 227 26.39 8.95 -0.78
N LEU A 228 27.09 9.84 -0.07
CA LEU A 228 27.29 11.23 -0.51
C LEU A 228 28.11 11.34 -1.81
N LYS A 229 29.06 10.42 -2.05
CA LYS A 229 29.78 10.32 -3.32
C LYS A 229 28.84 9.84 -4.43
N ASN A 230 28.02 8.83 -4.17
CA ASN A 230 27.02 8.34 -5.13
C ASN A 230 26.04 9.46 -5.50
N LEU A 231 25.52 10.20 -4.52
CA LEU A 231 24.64 11.36 -4.74
C LEU A 231 25.33 12.50 -5.52
N HIS A 232 26.64 12.71 -5.37
CA HIS A 232 27.39 13.64 -6.22
C HIS A 232 27.43 13.18 -7.67
N VAL A 233 27.71 11.89 -7.90
CA VAL A 233 27.73 11.29 -9.25
C VAL A 233 26.33 11.29 -9.89
N GLU A 234 25.27 11.05 -9.11
CA GLU A 234 23.89 11.16 -9.59
C GLU A 234 23.49 12.60 -9.88
N LYS A 235 23.91 13.58 -9.07
CA LYS A 235 23.66 15.00 -9.32
C LYS A 235 24.25 15.48 -10.65
N GLU A 236 25.41 14.97 -11.05
CA GLU A 236 26.00 15.26 -12.37
C GLU A 236 25.17 14.63 -13.49
N ARG A 237 24.77 13.36 -13.33
CA ARG A 237 23.93 12.60 -14.29
C ARG A 237 22.48 13.09 -14.39
N LEU A 238 22.01 13.81 -13.38
CA LEU A 238 20.65 14.33 -13.31
C LEU A 238 20.33 15.25 -14.49
N VAL A 239 21.33 15.97 -15.03
CA VAL A 239 21.14 16.85 -16.19
C VAL A 239 20.67 16.08 -17.42
N GLY A 240 21.34 14.97 -17.76
CA GLY A 240 20.92 14.11 -18.88
C GLY A 240 19.58 13.41 -18.60
N ASN A 241 19.40 12.89 -17.39
CA ASN A 241 18.14 12.21 -17.02
C ASN A 241 16.94 13.17 -17.11
N CYS A 242 17.03 14.36 -16.53
CA CYS A 242 15.98 15.39 -16.60
C CYS A 242 15.72 15.85 -18.04
N LEU A 243 16.73 15.92 -18.90
CA LEU A 243 16.54 16.30 -20.31
C LEU A 243 15.70 15.27 -21.06
N VAL A 244 16.00 13.97 -20.91
CA VAL A 244 15.18 12.88 -21.51
C VAL A 244 13.78 12.86 -20.92
N CYS A 245 13.66 12.95 -19.58
CA CYS A 245 12.37 12.95 -18.89
C CYS A 245 11.49 14.16 -19.27
N ALA A 246 12.06 15.35 -19.43
CA ALA A 246 11.34 16.53 -19.89
C ALA A 246 10.91 16.43 -21.36
N ALA A 247 11.78 15.90 -22.23
CA ALA A 247 11.43 15.61 -23.62
C ALA A 247 10.30 14.58 -23.72
N PHE A 248 10.35 13.52 -22.90
CA PHE A 248 9.28 12.53 -22.78
C PHE A 248 7.95 13.20 -22.40
N LEU A 249 7.88 13.89 -21.24
CA LEU A 249 6.66 14.55 -20.76
C LEU A 249 6.09 15.61 -21.72
N SER A 250 6.91 16.18 -22.60
CA SER A 250 6.51 17.23 -23.55
C SER A 250 5.99 16.69 -24.89
N TYR A 251 6.61 15.63 -25.42
CA TYR A 251 6.48 15.25 -26.83
C TYR A 251 5.97 13.83 -27.10
N THR A 252 6.17 12.85 -26.20
CA THR A 252 5.91 11.43 -26.55
C THR A 252 4.44 11.02 -26.49
N GLY A 253 3.61 11.77 -25.74
CA GLY A 253 2.21 11.45 -25.46
C GLY A 253 1.37 10.98 -26.66
N PRO A 254 1.35 11.69 -27.81
CA PRO A 254 0.50 11.32 -28.94
C PRO A 254 0.88 10.02 -29.66
N PHE A 255 2.11 9.53 -29.47
CA PHE A 255 2.68 8.45 -30.28
C PHE A 255 2.42 7.04 -29.71
N SER A 256 2.52 6.01 -30.56
CA SER A 256 2.47 4.60 -30.14
C SER A 256 3.71 4.21 -29.35
N TRP A 257 3.61 3.14 -28.55
CA TRP A 257 4.70 2.67 -27.70
C TRP A 257 6.00 2.39 -28.48
N GLU A 258 5.91 1.77 -29.66
CA GLU A 258 7.07 1.44 -30.50
C GLU A 258 7.81 2.71 -30.92
N PHE A 259 7.07 3.75 -31.32
CA PHE A 259 7.66 5.03 -31.72
C PHE A 259 8.20 5.79 -30.51
N ARG A 260 7.50 5.80 -29.35
CA ARG A 260 8.03 6.37 -28.11
C ARG A 260 9.34 5.71 -27.70
N ARG A 261 9.42 4.39 -27.78
CA ARG A 261 10.63 3.61 -27.46
C ARG A 261 11.78 4.00 -28.39
N SER A 262 11.52 4.06 -29.70
CA SER A 262 12.53 4.45 -30.68
C SER A 262 13.05 5.87 -30.43
N MET A 263 12.14 6.85 -30.28
CA MET A 263 12.52 8.23 -29.96
C MET A 263 13.35 8.34 -28.68
N VAL A 264 12.95 7.65 -27.59
CA VAL A 264 13.61 7.81 -26.29
C VAL A 264 14.94 7.05 -26.23
N TYR A 265 14.96 5.78 -26.64
CA TYR A 265 16.09 4.87 -26.38
C TYR A 265 17.05 4.72 -27.56
N ASP A 266 16.53 4.81 -28.79
CA ASP A 266 17.33 4.62 -30.01
C ASP A 266 17.82 5.99 -30.54
N ASP A 267 16.97 7.03 -30.55
CA ASP A 267 17.36 8.37 -31.00
C ASP A 267 17.97 9.23 -29.88
N TRP A 268 17.17 9.65 -28.89
CA TRP A 268 17.57 10.67 -27.91
C TRP A 268 18.68 10.18 -26.98
N LEU A 269 18.59 8.94 -26.49
CA LEU A 269 19.60 8.37 -25.60
C LEU A 269 20.94 8.11 -26.33
N GLU A 270 20.95 7.89 -27.64
CA GLU A 270 22.19 7.81 -28.41
C GLU A 270 22.79 9.20 -28.69
N ASP A 271 21.97 10.19 -29.07
CA ASP A 271 22.42 11.57 -29.26
C ASP A 271 23.05 12.17 -27.99
N LEU A 272 22.50 11.88 -26.80
CA LEU A 272 23.10 12.31 -25.53
C LEU A 272 24.43 11.62 -25.22
N LYS A 273 24.61 10.35 -25.59
CA LYS A 273 25.90 9.65 -25.48
C LYS A 273 26.94 10.26 -26.42
N VAL A 274 26.56 10.55 -27.68
CA VAL A 274 27.43 11.19 -28.68
C VAL A 274 27.85 12.61 -28.25
N LYS A 275 26.97 13.33 -27.54
CA LYS A 275 27.25 14.65 -26.97
C LYS A 275 27.96 14.63 -25.61
N GLU A 276 28.34 13.44 -25.12
CA GLU A 276 29.02 13.23 -23.84
C GLU A 276 28.27 13.82 -22.62
N ILE A 277 26.94 13.93 -22.70
CA ILE A 277 26.12 14.49 -21.61
C ILE A 277 25.99 13.42 -20.50
N PRO A 278 26.34 13.73 -19.23
CA PRO A 278 26.23 12.77 -18.13
C PRO A 278 24.79 12.31 -17.92
N LEU A 279 24.58 10.98 -17.88
CA LEU A 279 23.28 10.35 -17.65
C LEU A 279 23.43 8.98 -16.96
N THR A 280 22.36 8.48 -16.33
CA THR A 280 22.37 7.18 -15.64
C THR A 280 22.13 6.02 -16.61
N LEU A 281 23.05 5.06 -16.63
CA LEU A 281 22.94 3.84 -17.44
C LEU A 281 22.88 2.58 -16.56
N PRO A 282 21.97 1.62 -16.84
CA PRO A 282 20.92 1.67 -17.85
C PRO A 282 19.82 2.68 -17.47
N PHE A 283 19.39 3.49 -18.45
CA PHE A 283 18.32 4.48 -18.25
C PHE A 283 16.95 3.79 -18.23
N LYS A 284 16.06 4.22 -17.34
CA LYS A 284 14.65 3.80 -17.27
C LYS A 284 13.78 5.00 -16.90
N LEU A 285 12.73 5.25 -17.68
CA LEU A 285 11.83 6.39 -17.47
C LEU A 285 11.06 6.28 -16.15
N GLU A 286 10.58 5.07 -15.84
CA GLU A 286 9.64 4.81 -14.75
C GLU A 286 10.27 5.10 -13.38
N VAL A 287 11.56 4.81 -13.24
CA VAL A 287 12.36 5.02 -12.02
C VAL A 287 12.77 6.49 -11.82
N ASN A 288 12.83 7.29 -12.90
CA ASN A 288 13.18 8.70 -12.81
C ASN A 288 11.96 9.62 -12.66
N LEU A 289 10.77 9.18 -13.08
CA LEU A 289 9.54 9.98 -13.07
C LEU A 289 8.46 9.49 -12.09
N SER A 290 8.58 8.28 -11.53
CA SER A 290 7.64 7.71 -10.57
C SER A 290 8.35 6.74 -9.61
N ASN A 291 7.58 6.15 -8.70
CA ASN A 291 8.06 5.22 -7.69
C ASN A 291 7.14 3.99 -7.65
N ASP A 292 7.67 2.83 -7.23
CA ASP A 292 6.90 1.58 -7.06
C ASP A 292 5.57 1.76 -6.31
N VAL A 293 5.55 2.65 -5.30
CA VAL A 293 4.36 2.93 -4.48
C VAL A 293 3.26 3.58 -5.33
N GLU A 294 3.63 4.59 -6.13
CA GLU A 294 2.69 5.31 -6.99
C GLU A 294 2.15 4.40 -8.11
N ILE A 295 3.04 3.62 -8.73
CA ILE A 295 2.67 2.60 -9.73
C ILE A 295 1.74 1.54 -9.12
N SER A 296 2.02 1.06 -7.90
CA SER A 296 1.16 0.11 -7.19
C SER A 296 -0.21 0.70 -6.87
N THR A 297 -0.27 1.99 -6.51
CA THR A 297 -1.54 2.71 -6.32
C THR A 297 -2.33 2.76 -7.62
N TRP A 298 -1.72 3.15 -8.75
CA TRP A 298 -2.42 3.14 -10.05
C TRP A 298 -2.92 1.76 -10.45
N ASN A 299 -2.15 0.70 -10.17
CA ASN A 299 -2.57 -0.68 -10.40
C ASN A 299 -3.82 -1.03 -9.58
N SER A 300 -3.87 -0.62 -8.30
CA SER A 300 -5.06 -0.78 -7.45
C SER A 300 -6.26 0.03 -7.96
N GLU A 301 -6.02 1.18 -8.59
CA GLU A 301 -7.02 2.04 -9.25
C GLU A 301 -7.47 1.50 -10.63
N GLY A 302 -6.91 0.37 -11.08
CA GLY A 302 -7.30 -0.31 -12.31
C GLY A 302 -6.53 0.10 -13.56
N LEU A 303 -5.44 0.86 -13.43
CA LEU A 303 -4.46 1.01 -14.52
C LEU A 303 -3.69 -0.32 -14.66
N PRO A 304 -3.47 -0.86 -15.87
CA PRO A 304 -2.66 -2.06 -16.03
C PRO A 304 -1.17 -1.82 -15.70
N PRO A 305 -0.44 -2.86 -15.25
CA PRO A 305 0.96 -2.77 -14.85
C PRO A 305 1.96 -2.82 -16.03
N ASP A 306 1.49 -2.75 -17.28
CA ASP A 306 2.33 -2.78 -18.47
C ASP A 306 3.07 -1.44 -18.69
N GLU A 307 4.19 -1.49 -19.43
CA GLU A 307 5.09 -0.34 -19.60
C GLU A 307 4.40 0.87 -20.24
N LEU A 308 3.53 0.66 -21.25
CA LEU A 308 2.78 1.74 -21.89
C LEU A 308 1.75 2.34 -20.94
N SER A 309 1.00 1.51 -20.22
CA SER A 309 0.02 1.97 -19.23
C SER A 309 0.68 2.78 -18.11
N VAL A 310 1.82 2.34 -17.58
CA VAL A 310 2.61 3.09 -16.58
C VAL A 310 3.12 4.42 -17.16
N GLN A 311 3.66 4.42 -18.37
CA GLN A 311 4.09 5.64 -19.07
C GLN A 311 2.93 6.62 -19.33
N ASN A 312 1.75 6.11 -19.68
CA ASN A 312 0.52 6.90 -19.82
C ASN A 312 0.02 7.43 -18.48
N GLY A 313 0.20 6.67 -17.39
CA GLY A 313 0.00 7.12 -16.01
C GLY A 313 0.87 8.33 -15.71
N ILE A 314 2.19 8.21 -15.91
CA ILE A 314 3.18 9.29 -15.74
C ILE A 314 2.82 10.55 -16.54
N LEU A 315 2.45 10.39 -17.82
CA LEU A 315 2.02 11.51 -18.66
C LEU A 315 0.72 12.17 -18.14
N THR A 316 -0.20 11.38 -17.61
CA THR A 316 -1.48 11.87 -17.07
C THR A 316 -1.31 12.54 -15.70
N THR A 317 -0.35 12.10 -14.87
CA THR A 317 -0.11 12.62 -13.52
C THR A 317 0.89 13.78 -13.46
N HIS A 318 2.00 13.71 -14.20
CA HIS A 318 3.16 14.60 -14.05
C HIS A 318 3.33 15.62 -15.20
N ALA A 319 2.62 15.49 -16.33
CA ALA A 319 2.72 16.49 -17.39
C ALA A 319 2.15 17.86 -16.95
N SER A 320 2.76 18.93 -17.47
CA SER A 320 2.45 20.32 -17.08
C SER A 320 1.09 20.82 -17.57
N ARG A 321 0.63 20.35 -18.72
CA ARG A 321 -0.68 20.69 -19.34
C ARG A 321 -1.72 19.64 -18.99
N PHE A 322 -3.01 19.98 -19.13
CA PHE A 322 -4.08 19.02 -18.87
C PHE A 322 -4.09 17.87 -19.91
N PRO A 323 -4.34 16.63 -19.48
CA PRO A 323 -4.34 15.46 -20.37
C PRO A 323 -5.61 15.38 -21.22
N LEU A 324 -5.43 15.09 -22.51
CA LEU A 324 -6.46 14.69 -23.47
C LEU A 324 -6.17 13.24 -23.91
N CYS A 325 -6.88 12.29 -23.33
CA CYS A 325 -6.65 10.86 -23.54
C CYS A 325 -7.44 10.36 -24.76
N ILE A 326 -6.72 9.85 -25.76
CA ILE A 326 -7.27 9.11 -26.90
C ILE A 326 -7.45 7.67 -26.45
N ASP A 327 -8.66 7.31 -26.02
CA ASP A 327 -8.97 6.13 -25.22
C ASP A 327 -10.16 5.34 -25.79
N PRO A 328 -10.01 4.72 -26.98
CA PRO A 328 -11.08 3.97 -27.64
C PRO A 328 -11.53 2.72 -26.87
N GLN A 329 -10.75 2.24 -25.90
CA GLN A 329 -11.11 1.11 -25.02
C GLN A 329 -11.62 1.53 -23.62
N GLU A 330 -11.75 2.84 -23.35
CA GLU A 330 -12.19 3.42 -22.07
C GLU A 330 -11.30 3.09 -20.84
N GLN A 331 -10.05 2.66 -21.04
CA GLN A 331 -9.13 2.26 -19.97
C GLN A 331 -8.72 3.45 -19.08
N ALA A 332 -8.37 4.59 -19.68
CA ALA A 332 -8.08 5.82 -18.96
C ALA A 332 -9.33 6.36 -18.26
N LEU A 333 -10.49 6.26 -18.94
CA LEU A 333 -11.78 6.69 -18.42
C LEU A 333 -12.12 5.99 -17.10
N PHE A 334 -11.99 4.66 -17.02
CA PHE A 334 -12.27 3.93 -15.79
C PHE A 334 -11.24 4.19 -14.69
N TRP A 335 -9.95 4.28 -15.03
CA TRP A 335 -8.89 4.60 -14.07
C TRP A 335 -9.07 5.99 -13.45
N ILE A 336 -9.24 7.03 -14.26
CA ILE A 336 -9.44 8.42 -13.80
C ILE A 336 -10.72 8.52 -12.94
N LYS A 337 -11.81 7.84 -13.35
CA LYS A 337 -13.04 7.75 -12.54
C LYS A 337 -12.75 7.20 -11.15
N LYS A 338 -12.10 6.04 -11.04
CA LYS A 338 -11.83 5.37 -9.75
C LYS A 338 -10.87 6.18 -8.87
N ARG A 339 -9.85 6.78 -9.47
CA ARG A 339 -8.83 7.62 -8.81
C ARG A 339 -9.38 8.91 -8.22
N GLU A 340 -10.22 9.63 -8.96
CA GLU A 340 -10.69 10.96 -8.57
C GLU A 340 -12.08 10.96 -7.90
N GLN A 341 -12.78 9.82 -7.87
CA GLN A 341 -14.02 9.63 -7.12
C GLN A 341 -13.96 10.11 -5.65
N PRO A 342 -12.93 9.81 -4.82
CA PRO A 342 -12.83 10.34 -3.46
C PRO A 342 -12.70 11.88 -3.40
N HIS A 343 -12.27 12.53 -4.48
CA HIS A 343 -12.09 13.98 -4.56
C HIS A 343 -13.31 14.72 -5.13
N ASN A 344 -14.50 14.10 -5.16
CA ASN A 344 -15.75 14.70 -5.66
C ASN A 344 -15.70 15.05 -7.18
N LEU A 345 -15.10 14.15 -7.98
CA LEU A 345 -15.04 14.23 -9.44
C LEU A 345 -16.36 14.65 -10.09
N LYS A 346 -16.29 15.67 -10.96
CA LYS A 346 -17.41 16.07 -11.83
C LYS A 346 -17.23 15.47 -13.22
N ILE A 347 -18.24 14.72 -13.63
CA ILE A 347 -18.34 14.11 -14.96
C ILE A 347 -19.28 14.98 -15.79
N VAL A 348 -18.79 15.47 -16.93
CA VAL A 348 -19.52 16.36 -17.84
C VAL A 348 -19.23 16.00 -19.29
N THR A 349 -20.09 16.45 -20.19
CA THR A 349 -19.86 16.49 -21.64
C THR A 349 -20.09 17.91 -22.15
N PHE A 350 -19.52 18.27 -23.31
CA PHE A 350 -19.79 19.58 -23.92
C PHE A 350 -21.25 19.76 -24.39
N ASN A 351 -22.03 18.68 -24.43
CA ASN A 351 -23.45 18.69 -24.80
C ASN A 351 -24.38 18.99 -23.61
N ASP A 352 -23.88 18.99 -22.37
CA ASP A 352 -24.69 19.22 -21.17
C ASP A 352 -24.98 20.71 -20.98
N ALA A 353 -26.26 21.11 -20.93
CA ALA A 353 -26.67 22.51 -20.88
C ALA A 353 -26.18 23.30 -19.65
N ASP A 354 -25.65 22.62 -18.62
CA ASP A 354 -25.10 23.19 -17.40
C ASP A 354 -23.58 22.97 -17.23
N PHE A 355 -22.86 22.41 -18.23
CA PHE A 355 -21.43 22.07 -18.10
C PHE A 355 -20.57 23.26 -17.62
N LEU A 356 -20.83 24.47 -18.15
CA LEU A 356 -20.12 25.69 -17.75
C LEU A 356 -20.31 26.04 -16.27
N LYS A 357 -21.49 25.79 -15.71
CA LYS A 357 -21.77 26.04 -14.28
C LYS A 357 -21.06 25.00 -13.41
N GLN A 358 -21.04 23.75 -13.84
CA GLN A 358 -20.31 22.69 -13.13
C GLN A 358 -18.79 22.96 -13.15
N LEU A 359 -18.26 23.42 -14.28
CA LEU A 359 -16.86 23.83 -14.43
C LEU A 359 -16.52 25.07 -13.56
N GLU A 360 -17.36 26.10 -13.55
CA GLU A 360 -17.23 27.30 -12.69
C GLU A 360 -17.15 26.92 -11.20
N ILE A 361 -18.02 26.00 -10.75
CA ILE A 361 -18.00 25.46 -9.38
C ILE A 361 -16.72 24.65 -9.14
N ALA A 362 -16.31 23.79 -10.07
CA ALA A 362 -15.15 22.94 -9.89
C ALA A 362 -13.83 23.72 -9.81
N ILE A 363 -13.63 24.73 -10.65
CA ILE A 363 -12.47 25.64 -10.61
C ILE A 363 -12.40 26.36 -9.26
N LYS A 364 -13.55 26.86 -8.77
CA LYS A 364 -13.65 27.61 -7.52
C LYS A 364 -13.37 26.79 -6.25
N TYR A 365 -13.73 25.51 -6.25
CA TYR A 365 -13.59 24.62 -5.09
C TYR A 365 -12.49 23.55 -5.24
N GLY A 366 -11.71 23.60 -6.32
CA GLY A 366 -10.62 22.66 -6.59
C GLY A 366 -11.08 21.22 -6.88
N PHE A 367 -12.32 21.01 -7.33
CA PHE A 367 -12.81 19.67 -7.67
C PHE A 367 -12.25 19.23 -9.03
N PRO A 368 -11.88 17.95 -9.21
CA PRO A 368 -11.46 17.45 -10.50
C PRO A 368 -12.66 17.37 -11.47
N VAL A 369 -12.42 17.63 -12.75
CA VAL A 369 -13.42 17.58 -13.83
C VAL A 369 -12.94 16.62 -14.92
N LEU A 370 -13.83 15.77 -15.40
CA LEU A 370 -13.62 14.84 -16.49
C LEU A 370 -14.65 15.10 -17.59
N PHE A 371 -14.18 15.65 -18.71
CA PHE A 371 -14.93 15.76 -19.96
C PHE A 371 -14.91 14.42 -20.68
N GLN A 372 -16.07 13.80 -20.84
CA GLN A 372 -16.25 12.52 -21.55
C GLN A 372 -16.73 12.76 -22.97
N ASP A 373 -16.41 11.81 -23.86
CA ASP A 373 -16.85 11.79 -25.25
C ASP A 373 -16.53 13.11 -25.98
N VAL A 374 -15.29 13.57 -25.83
CA VAL A 374 -14.79 14.77 -26.52
C VAL A 374 -14.58 14.45 -28.00
N ASP A 375 -15.44 15.01 -28.85
CA ASP A 375 -15.33 14.96 -30.31
C ASP A 375 -14.13 15.79 -30.82
N ASN A 376 -13.97 15.88 -32.15
CA ASN A 376 -12.95 16.73 -32.78
C ASN A 376 -13.12 18.24 -32.51
N TYR A 377 -14.21 18.67 -31.86
CA TYR A 377 -14.49 20.05 -31.48
C TYR A 377 -14.40 20.22 -29.95
N ILE A 378 -13.51 21.11 -29.52
CA ILE A 378 -13.39 21.56 -28.13
C ILE A 378 -13.93 22.99 -28.09
N ASP A 379 -14.85 23.28 -27.17
CA ASP A 379 -15.47 24.60 -27.08
C ASP A 379 -14.44 25.69 -26.70
N PRO A 380 -14.27 26.76 -27.50
CA PRO A 380 -13.32 27.84 -27.21
C PRO A 380 -13.49 28.50 -25.84
N VAL A 381 -14.69 28.44 -25.23
CA VAL A 381 -14.98 29.03 -23.91
C VAL A 381 -14.05 28.49 -22.82
N ILE A 382 -13.53 27.25 -22.94
CA ILE A 382 -12.62 26.65 -21.96
C ILE A 382 -11.12 26.89 -22.24
N GLU A 383 -10.73 27.58 -23.32
CA GLU A 383 -9.32 27.68 -23.72
C GLU A 383 -8.41 28.32 -22.66
N ASN A 384 -8.85 29.43 -22.03
CA ASN A 384 -8.10 30.06 -20.93
C ASN A 384 -7.83 29.11 -19.76
N VAL A 385 -8.77 28.19 -19.49
CA VAL A 385 -8.63 27.16 -18.45
C VAL A 385 -7.68 26.08 -18.92
N LEU A 386 -7.82 25.60 -20.16
CA LEU A 386 -6.97 24.58 -20.77
C LEU A 386 -5.49 25.00 -20.82
N GLU A 387 -5.24 26.24 -21.21
CA GLU A 387 -3.92 26.88 -21.25
C GLU A 387 -3.36 27.25 -19.87
N LYS A 388 -4.14 27.11 -18.79
CA LYS A 388 -3.80 27.56 -17.43
C LYS A 388 -3.40 29.05 -17.39
N ASN A 389 -4.14 29.91 -18.10
CA ASN A 389 -3.95 31.36 -18.15
C ASN A 389 -4.46 32.04 -16.85
N ILE A 390 -3.82 31.69 -15.73
CA ILE A 390 -4.17 32.11 -14.38
C ILE A 390 -3.55 33.49 -14.12
N LYS A 391 -4.40 34.45 -13.73
CA LYS A 391 -4.00 35.82 -13.39
C LYS A 391 -3.99 35.99 -11.88
N THR A 392 -2.92 36.58 -11.36
CA THR A 392 -2.79 36.87 -9.93
C THR A 392 -2.81 38.38 -9.71
N GLN A 393 -3.86 38.90 -9.07
CA GLN A 393 -4.02 40.32 -8.77
C GLN A 393 -4.35 40.50 -7.29
N GLY A 394 -3.55 41.28 -6.56
CA GLY A 394 -3.78 41.55 -5.13
C GLY A 394 -3.77 40.31 -4.23
N GLY A 395 -3.06 39.25 -4.63
CA GLY A 395 -3.04 37.95 -3.92
C GLY A 395 -4.20 37.01 -4.25
N ARG A 396 -5.17 37.45 -5.06
CA ARG A 396 -6.25 36.61 -5.62
C ARG A 396 -5.80 36.01 -6.94
N SER A 397 -5.82 34.69 -7.05
CA SER A 397 -5.62 33.95 -8.31
C SER A 397 -6.96 33.66 -8.95
N PHE A 398 -7.12 34.00 -10.24
CA PHE A 398 -8.37 33.78 -10.98
C PHE A 398 -8.09 33.44 -12.45
N VAL A 399 -9.08 32.83 -13.10
CA VAL A 399 -9.07 32.52 -14.54
C VAL A 399 -10.34 33.06 -15.19
N ILE A 400 -10.26 33.44 -16.47
CA ILE A 400 -11.41 33.96 -17.22
C ILE A 400 -12.08 32.81 -17.97
N LEU A 401 -13.31 32.46 -17.59
CA LEU A 401 -14.13 31.43 -18.23
C LEU A 401 -15.26 32.10 -19.02
N GLY A 402 -15.15 32.10 -20.35
CA GLY A 402 -15.99 32.95 -21.20
C GLY A 402 -15.84 34.43 -20.82
N ASP A 403 -16.93 35.06 -20.41
CA ASP A 403 -16.96 36.47 -19.98
C ASP A 403 -16.81 36.67 -18.46
N LYS A 404 -16.62 35.58 -17.68
CA LYS A 404 -16.59 35.63 -16.20
C LYS A 404 -15.18 35.43 -15.62
N GLU A 405 -14.88 36.18 -14.55
CA GLU A 405 -13.75 35.87 -13.67
C GLU A 405 -14.14 34.83 -12.61
N VAL A 406 -13.39 33.72 -12.55
CA VAL A 406 -13.60 32.62 -11.60
C VAL A 406 -12.36 32.47 -10.72
N ASP A 407 -12.55 32.43 -9.40
CA ASP A 407 -11.48 32.17 -8.43
C ASP A 407 -10.82 30.80 -8.74
N TYR A 408 -9.49 30.75 -8.82
CA TYR A 408 -8.77 29.53 -9.20
C TYR A 408 -8.14 28.84 -7.97
N ASP A 409 -8.60 27.63 -7.63
CA ASP A 409 -7.95 26.79 -6.63
C ASP A 409 -6.78 25.99 -7.24
N PRO A 410 -5.55 26.02 -6.67
CA PRO A 410 -4.40 25.25 -7.16
C PRO A 410 -4.59 23.74 -7.26
N LYS A 411 -5.56 23.15 -6.54
CA LYS A 411 -5.89 21.72 -6.60
C LYS A 411 -6.78 21.35 -7.79
N PHE A 412 -7.36 22.33 -8.49
CA PHE A 412 -8.20 22.08 -9.64
C PHE A 412 -7.47 21.26 -10.71
N ARG A 413 -8.12 20.21 -11.20
CA ARG A 413 -7.59 19.34 -12.24
C ARG A 413 -8.64 19.02 -13.29
N MET A 414 -8.27 19.14 -14.56
CA MET A 414 -9.12 18.82 -15.69
C MET A 414 -8.56 17.65 -16.48
N TYR A 415 -9.45 16.74 -16.88
CA TYR A 415 -9.18 15.59 -17.73
C TYR A 415 -10.15 15.62 -18.92
N LEU A 416 -9.68 15.24 -20.10
CA LEU A 416 -10.50 15.09 -21.30
C LEU A 416 -10.30 13.69 -21.87
N THR A 417 -11.36 12.99 -22.29
CA THR A 417 -11.28 11.67 -22.92
C THR A 417 -12.07 11.62 -24.23
N THR A 418 -11.53 10.93 -25.22
CA THR A 418 -12.22 10.65 -26.50
C THR A 418 -12.17 9.18 -26.85
N LYS A 419 -13.28 8.66 -27.39
CA LYS A 419 -13.38 7.27 -27.89
C LYS A 419 -13.00 7.14 -29.36
N ILE A 420 -12.78 8.27 -30.04
CA ILE A 420 -12.36 8.28 -31.44
C ILE A 420 -10.88 7.85 -31.47
N ALA A 421 -10.59 6.66 -32.00
CA ALA A 421 -9.23 6.11 -32.02
C ALA A 421 -8.22 6.97 -32.81
N ASN A 422 -8.69 7.63 -33.89
CA ASN A 422 -7.90 8.53 -34.73
C ASN A 422 -8.62 9.89 -34.85
N PRO A 423 -8.57 10.75 -33.82
CA PRO A 423 -9.22 12.06 -33.83
C PRO A 423 -8.38 13.07 -34.63
N SER A 424 -9.05 13.95 -35.37
CA SER A 424 -8.40 14.96 -36.22
C SER A 424 -8.35 16.31 -35.50
N PHE A 425 -7.56 16.40 -34.43
CA PHE A 425 -7.42 17.65 -33.67
C PHE A 425 -6.60 18.70 -34.42
N ASN A 426 -6.96 19.97 -34.26
CA ASN A 426 -6.17 21.11 -34.72
C ASN A 426 -4.80 21.12 -34.00
N PRO A 427 -3.65 21.38 -34.67
CA PRO A 427 -2.34 21.56 -34.04
C PRO A 427 -2.32 22.45 -32.78
N ALA A 428 -3.20 23.46 -32.71
CA ALA A 428 -3.38 24.29 -31.51
C ALA A 428 -3.72 23.47 -30.25
N VAL A 429 -4.51 22.39 -30.37
CA VAL A 429 -4.87 21.52 -29.24
C VAL A 429 -3.63 20.85 -28.65
N TYR A 430 -2.69 20.40 -29.48
CA TYR A 430 -1.42 19.79 -29.04
C TYR A 430 -0.45 20.79 -28.39
N ALA A 431 -0.65 22.09 -28.57
CA ALA A 431 0.05 23.13 -27.82
C ALA A 431 -0.59 23.36 -26.44
N LYS A 432 -1.94 23.41 -26.37
CA LYS A 432 -2.71 23.73 -25.16
C LYS A 432 -2.85 22.55 -24.18
N ALA A 433 -3.02 21.33 -24.68
CA ALA A 433 -3.20 20.10 -23.92
C ALA A 433 -2.06 19.10 -24.16
N THR A 434 -1.82 18.21 -23.19
CA THR A 434 -0.99 17.02 -23.42
C THR A 434 -1.88 15.93 -23.99
N VAL A 435 -1.82 15.68 -25.29
CA VAL A 435 -2.56 14.58 -25.93
C VAL A 435 -1.83 13.27 -25.66
N ILE A 436 -2.54 12.27 -25.14
CA ILE A 436 -1.98 10.97 -24.71
C ILE A 436 -2.70 9.85 -25.46
N ASN A 437 -1.94 9.04 -26.18
CA ASN A 437 -2.44 7.83 -26.82
C ASN A 437 -2.60 6.70 -25.79
N TYR A 438 -3.85 6.33 -25.50
CA TYR A 438 -4.25 5.22 -24.64
C TYR A 438 -4.69 3.97 -25.42
N THR A 439 -4.53 3.96 -26.75
CA THR A 439 -4.83 2.78 -27.57
C THR A 439 -4.04 1.58 -27.07
N VAL A 440 -4.76 0.53 -26.67
CA VAL A 440 -4.16 -0.70 -26.13
C VAL A 440 -3.32 -1.40 -27.19
N THR A 441 -2.15 -1.94 -26.80
CA THR A 441 -1.26 -2.72 -27.68
C THR A 441 -1.50 -4.22 -27.53
N VAL A 442 -1.03 -5.02 -28.50
CA VAL A 442 -1.12 -6.49 -28.42
C VAL A 442 -0.43 -7.03 -27.17
N SER A 443 0.76 -6.51 -26.84
CA SER A 443 1.51 -6.91 -25.64
C SER A 443 0.82 -6.48 -24.34
N GLY A 444 0.32 -5.23 -24.27
CA GLY A 444 -0.37 -4.75 -23.07
C GLY A 444 -1.66 -5.52 -22.80
N LEU A 445 -2.40 -5.90 -23.84
CA LEU A 445 -3.56 -6.78 -23.69
C LEU A 445 -3.18 -8.23 -23.37
N GLU A 446 -2.08 -8.75 -23.92
CA GLU A 446 -1.55 -10.08 -23.57
C GLU A 446 -1.22 -10.15 -22.07
N ASP A 447 -0.56 -9.16 -21.49
CA ASP A 447 -0.26 -9.10 -20.05
C ASP A 447 -1.54 -8.98 -19.18
N GLN A 448 -2.53 -8.19 -19.62
CA GLN A 448 -3.83 -8.09 -18.95
C GLN A 448 -4.59 -9.43 -18.97
N LEU A 449 -4.69 -10.06 -20.14
CA LEU A 449 -5.34 -11.37 -20.29
C LEU A 449 -4.59 -12.46 -19.55
N LEU A 450 -3.27 -12.39 -19.43
CA LEU A 450 -2.46 -13.31 -18.64
C LEU A 450 -2.90 -13.31 -17.16
N SER A 451 -3.08 -12.14 -16.54
CA SER A 451 -3.65 -12.05 -15.18
C SER A 451 -5.04 -12.69 -15.11
N VAL A 452 -5.92 -12.46 -16.10
CA VAL A 452 -7.27 -13.06 -16.13
C VAL A 452 -7.22 -14.59 -16.23
N VAL A 453 -6.34 -15.17 -17.05
CA VAL A 453 -6.19 -16.63 -17.16
C VAL A 453 -5.56 -17.21 -15.89
N VAL A 454 -4.53 -16.57 -15.34
CA VAL A 454 -3.89 -17.00 -14.08
C VAL A 454 -4.90 -16.97 -12.93
N ARG A 455 -5.72 -15.91 -12.79
CA ARG A 455 -6.78 -15.84 -11.79
C ARG A 455 -7.82 -16.97 -11.91
N ASN A 456 -8.11 -17.44 -13.13
CA ASN A 456 -9.09 -18.51 -13.36
C ASN A 456 -8.52 -19.92 -13.17
N GLU A 457 -7.30 -20.20 -13.66
CA GLU A 457 -6.70 -21.54 -13.61
C GLU A 457 -5.86 -21.77 -12.34
N ARG A 458 -5.35 -20.71 -11.70
CA ARG A 458 -4.52 -20.70 -10.47
C ARG A 458 -4.92 -19.55 -9.54
N TYR A 459 -6.19 -19.53 -9.15
CA TYR A 459 -6.74 -18.59 -8.17
C TYR A 459 -5.89 -18.52 -6.89
N ASP A 460 -5.34 -19.67 -6.45
CA ASP A 460 -4.45 -19.79 -5.30
C ASP A 460 -3.20 -18.89 -5.38
N LEU A 461 -2.62 -18.75 -6.58
CA LEU A 461 -1.43 -17.94 -6.79
C LEU A 461 -1.78 -16.46 -7.00
N GLU A 462 -2.88 -16.14 -7.70
CA GLU A 462 -3.28 -14.75 -7.91
C GLU A 462 -3.83 -14.12 -6.62
N GLU A 463 -4.56 -14.85 -5.78
CA GLU A 463 -5.01 -14.37 -4.45
C GLU A 463 -3.82 -14.07 -3.53
N GLN A 464 -2.82 -14.95 -3.48
CA GLN A 464 -1.57 -14.71 -2.75
C GLN A 464 -0.82 -13.49 -3.30
N ARG A 465 -0.74 -13.34 -4.62
CA ARG A 465 -0.10 -12.19 -5.27
C ARG A 465 -0.84 -10.88 -4.99
N GLU A 466 -2.16 -10.86 -5.09
CA GLU A 466 -3.00 -9.69 -4.77
C GLU A 466 -2.83 -9.29 -3.31
N THR A 467 -2.83 -10.27 -2.39
CA THR A 467 -2.59 -10.06 -0.96
C THR A 467 -1.20 -9.46 -0.71
N LEU A 468 -0.14 -10.06 -1.26
CA LEU A 468 1.24 -9.58 -1.12
C LEU A 468 1.45 -8.18 -1.72
N ILE A 469 0.79 -7.86 -2.84
CA ILE A 469 0.83 -6.50 -3.44
C ILE A 469 0.11 -5.50 -2.52
N ALA A 470 -1.06 -5.85 -1.99
CA ALA A 470 -1.81 -4.99 -1.08
C ALA A 470 -1.02 -4.75 0.22
N GLU A 471 -0.55 -5.81 0.88
CA GLU A 471 0.28 -5.74 2.08
C GLU A 471 1.56 -4.94 1.85
N THR A 472 2.27 -5.17 0.73
CA THR A 472 3.48 -4.39 0.42
C THR A 472 3.18 -2.92 0.13
N SER A 473 2.04 -2.59 -0.49
CA SER A 473 1.65 -1.19 -0.69
C SER A 473 1.36 -0.48 0.64
N VAL A 474 0.67 -1.16 1.56
CA VAL A 474 0.40 -0.66 2.92
C VAL A 474 1.69 -0.56 3.73
N ASN A 475 2.56 -1.57 3.68
CA ASN A 475 3.84 -1.58 4.39
C ASN A 475 4.78 -0.48 3.86
N LYS A 476 4.86 -0.25 2.54
CA LYS A 476 5.64 0.86 1.97
C LYS A 476 5.09 2.24 2.35
N ASN A 477 3.76 2.42 2.37
CA ASN A 477 3.13 3.67 2.84
C ASN A 477 3.38 3.90 4.35
N LEU A 478 3.16 2.87 5.17
CA LEU A 478 3.41 2.93 6.62
C LEU A 478 4.87 3.24 6.94
N LEU A 479 5.83 2.66 6.19
CA LEU A 479 7.24 2.98 6.34
C LEU A 479 7.52 4.46 6.11
N LYS A 480 6.97 5.03 5.03
CA LYS A 480 7.11 6.46 4.74
C LYS A 480 6.46 7.35 5.80
N ASP A 481 5.25 7.01 6.26
CA ASP A 481 4.56 7.78 7.31
C ASP A 481 5.34 7.74 8.64
N LEU A 482 5.97 6.60 8.94
CA LEU A 482 6.85 6.43 10.10
C LEU A 482 8.16 7.22 9.96
N GLU A 483 8.79 7.21 8.79
CA GLU A 483 9.95 8.05 8.46
C GLU A 483 9.64 9.54 8.59
N ASP A 484 8.55 10.02 7.99
CA ASP A 484 8.11 11.43 8.07
C ASP A 484 7.75 11.83 9.52
N SER A 485 7.22 10.91 10.32
CA SER A 485 6.94 11.11 11.75
C SER A 485 8.23 11.19 12.57
N LEU A 486 9.18 10.28 12.32
CA LEU A 486 10.49 10.26 12.96
C LEU A 486 11.31 11.51 12.64
N LEU A 487 11.31 11.97 11.39
CA LEU A 487 11.93 13.24 10.98
C LEU A 487 11.29 14.43 11.71
N ARG A 488 9.96 14.42 11.88
CA ARG A 488 9.24 15.46 12.63
C ARG A 488 9.61 15.44 14.11
N GLU A 489 9.59 14.30 14.77
CA GLU A 489 9.96 14.13 16.19
C GLU A 489 11.41 14.53 16.45
N LEU A 490 12.35 14.14 15.58
CA LEU A 490 13.74 14.59 15.63
C LEU A 490 13.84 16.13 15.51
N SER A 491 13.15 16.74 14.53
CA SER A 491 13.20 18.19 14.30
C SER A 491 12.55 19.02 15.43
N THR A 492 11.57 18.45 16.14
CA THR A 492 10.85 19.12 17.24
C THR A 492 11.45 18.85 18.62
N SER A 493 12.39 17.91 18.74
CA SER A 493 13.03 17.52 20.01
C SER A 493 14.03 18.54 20.54
N THR A 494 13.55 19.68 21.04
CA THR A 494 14.38 20.68 21.74
C THR A 494 14.63 20.24 23.19
N GLY A 495 15.54 19.28 23.41
CA GLY A 495 15.89 18.78 24.74
C GLY A 495 16.83 17.58 24.74
N ASN A 496 16.95 16.90 25.88
CA ASN A 496 17.72 15.65 25.97
C ASN A 496 16.95 14.50 25.28
N MET A 497 17.43 14.06 24.12
CA MET A 497 16.77 13.04 23.28
C MET A 497 16.52 11.71 24.02
N LEU A 498 17.36 11.38 25.01
CA LEU A 498 17.23 10.16 25.82
C LEU A 498 15.97 10.12 26.71
N ASP A 499 15.39 11.28 27.01
CA ASP A 499 14.19 11.38 27.84
C ASP A 499 12.89 11.41 26.99
N ASN A 500 12.99 11.40 25.65
CA ASN A 500 11.85 11.35 24.73
C ASN A 500 11.38 9.89 24.48
N ILE A 501 10.42 9.46 25.29
CA ILE A 501 9.83 8.11 25.21
C ILE A 501 9.05 7.88 23.92
N GLU A 502 8.53 8.93 23.29
CA GLU A 502 7.76 8.84 22.04
C GLU A 502 8.68 8.51 20.87
N LEU A 503 9.76 9.29 20.70
CA LEU A 503 10.83 9.06 19.71
C LEU A 503 11.40 7.63 19.76
N ILE A 504 11.64 7.10 20.96
CA ILE A 504 12.18 5.74 21.13
C ILE A 504 11.18 4.67 20.67
N LYS A 505 9.87 4.89 20.89
CA LYS A 505 8.82 3.98 20.40
C LYS A 505 8.65 4.09 18.88
N THR A 506 8.72 5.30 18.32
CA THR A 506 8.64 5.53 16.88
C THR A 506 9.80 4.81 16.17
N LEU A 507 11.03 4.91 16.67
CA LEU A 507 12.19 4.13 16.21
C LEU A 507 11.99 2.60 16.32
N GLU A 508 11.49 2.09 17.45
CA GLU A 508 11.31 0.65 17.66
C GLU A 508 10.22 0.06 16.72
N ASN A 509 9.17 0.84 16.44
CA ASN A 509 8.13 0.51 15.46
C ASN A 509 8.65 0.59 14.00
N THR A 510 9.40 1.64 13.67
CA THR A 510 9.94 1.86 12.32
C THR A 510 10.94 0.76 11.95
N LYS A 511 11.86 0.42 12.87
CA LYS A 511 12.79 -0.70 12.73
C LYS A 511 12.10 -2.05 12.49
N THR A 512 11.09 -2.39 13.29
CA THR A 512 10.39 -3.68 13.16
C THR A 512 9.65 -3.76 11.82
N LYS A 513 8.94 -2.69 11.43
CA LYS A 513 8.27 -2.62 10.12
C LYS A 513 9.22 -2.59 8.94
N ALA A 514 10.41 -2.01 9.06
CA ALA A 514 11.42 -2.04 8.00
C ALA A 514 11.95 -3.45 7.76
N THR A 515 12.14 -4.24 8.83
CA THR A 515 12.57 -5.65 8.68
C THR A 515 11.49 -6.54 8.06
N GLU A 516 10.21 -6.28 8.35
CA GLU A 516 9.07 -6.97 7.71
C GLU A 516 9.00 -6.60 6.20
N GLY A 517 8.99 -5.30 5.86
CA GLY A 517 8.92 -4.85 4.47
C GLY A 517 10.11 -5.28 3.59
N LEU A 518 11.31 -5.46 4.17
CA LEU A 518 12.48 -6.03 3.47
C LEU A 518 12.36 -7.54 3.18
N HIS A 519 11.54 -8.25 3.94
CA HIS A 519 11.22 -9.66 3.68
C HIS A 519 10.14 -9.77 2.59
N ASP A 520 9.07 -8.98 2.69
CA ASP A 520 7.94 -8.97 1.74
C ASP A 520 8.34 -8.47 0.35
N SER A 521 9.24 -7.48 0.27
CA SER A 521 9.76 -6.99 -1.00
C SER A 521 10.66 -8.01 -1.71
N LYS A 522 11.36 -8.89 -0.98
CA LYS A 522 12.14 -10.00 -1.57
C LYS A 522 11.24 -11.10 -2.11
N SER A 523 10.22 -11.52 -1.37
CA SER A 523 9.25 -12.52 -1.85
C SER A 523 8.46 -12.02 -3.07
N LEU A 524 8.21 -10.70 -3.17
CA LEU A 524 7.68 -10.08 -4.38
C LEU A 524 8.67 -10.01 -5.55
N GLN A 525 9.97 -9.77 -5.31
CA GLN A 525 10.97 -9.85 -6.39
C GLN A 525 11.09 -11.29 -6.93
N GLU A 526 11.08 -12.29 -6.05
CA GLU A 526 11.09 -13.70 -6.45
C GLU A 526 9.83 -14.03 -7.28
N SER A 527 8.63 -13.67 -6.81
CA SER A 527 7.39 -13.93 -7.56
C SER A 527 7.27 -13.14 -8.87
N ARG A 528 7.81 -11.90 -8.93
CA ARG A 528 7.86 -11.08 -10.16
C ARG A 528 8.95 -11.52 -11.15
N SER A 529 9.94 -12.31 -10.72
CA SER A 529 11.01 -12.81 -11.60
C SER A 529 10.64 -14.09 -12.36
N LEU A 530 9.70 -14.88 -11.83
CA LEU A 530 9.19 -16.11 -12.44
C LEU A 530 8.65 -15.94 -13.88
N PRO A 531 7.92 -14.85 -14.24
CA PRO A 531 7.47 -14.65 -15.63
C PRO A 531 8.57 -14.10 -16.56
N SER A 532 9.49 -13.28 -16.05
CA SER A 532 10.43 -12.53 -16.91
C SER A 532 11.67 -13.32 -17.32
N GLN A 533 12.11 -14.31 -16.55
CA GLN A 533 13.30 -15.10 -16.87
C GLN A 533 13.13 -16.00 -18.11
N GLY A 534 11.89 -16.39 -18.45
CA GLY A 534 11.60 -17.24 -19.63
C GLY A 534 11.92 -16.60 -20.99
N LEU A 535 12.10 -15.27 -21.05
CA LEU A 535 12.36 -14.54 -22.29
C LEU A 535 13.80 -14.72 -22.84
N SER A 536 14.79 -15.04 -22.01
CA SER A 536 16.22 -15.05 -22.41
C SER A 536 16.81 -16.42 -22.75
N GLU A 537 16.09 -17.52 -22.47
CA GLU A 537 16.52 -18.89 -22.79
C GLU A 537 15.83 -19.46 -24.05
N SER A 538 14.70 -18.89 -24.49
CA SER A 538 13.94 -19.36 -25.66
C SER A 538 14.68 -19.12 -27.00
N GLU A 539 15.39 -18.00 -27.14
CA GLU A 539 16.17 -17.67 -28.35
C GLU A 539 17.36 -18.62 -28.59
N ARG A 540 17.73 -19.47 -27.62
CA ARG A 540 18.90 -20.35 -27.70
C ARG A 540 18.61 -21.76 -28.23
N ILE A 541 17.34 -22.09 -28.51
CA ILE A 541 16.91 -23.43 -28.96
C ILE A 541 16.44 -23.38 -30.42
N GLN A 542 17.39 -23.32 -31.36
CA GLN A 542 17.16 -23.78 -32.73
C GLN A 542 17.36 -25.29 -32.82
N PRO A 543 16.49 -26.05 -33.53
CA PRO A 543 16.66 -27.48 -33.71
C PRO A 543 17.75 -27.78 -34.75
N LYS A 544 18.98 -28.03 -34.30
CA LYS A 544 20.01 -28.64 -35.17
C LYS A 544 19.64 -30.10 -35.44
N GLY A 545 19.50 -30.43 -36.72
CA GLY A 545 19.00 -31.72 -37.18
C GLY A 545 19.92 -32.91 -36.90
N LEU A 546 19.35 -34.11 -37.08
CA LEU A 546 20.04 -35.39 -36.97
C LEU A 546 21.26 -35.46 -37.90
N GLN A 547 22.44 -35.69 -37.32
CA GLN A 547 23.49 -36.48 -37.97
C GLN A 547 24.09 -37.44 -36.94
N GLU A 548 23.80 -38.73 -37.11
CA GLU A 548 24.54 -39.79 -36.43
C GLU A 548 25.98 -39.81 -36.95
N SER A 549 26.96 -39.72 -36.06
CA SER A 549 28.32 -40.17 -36.36
C SER A 549 28.95 -40.84 -35.15
N LYS A 550 29.41 -42.08 -35.34
CA LYS A 550 30.03 -42.89 -34.29
C LYS A 550 31.50 -42.50 -34.11
N SER A 551 31.86 -42.01 -32.92
CA SER A 551 33.25 -42.05 -32.45
C SER A 551 33.28 -42.14 -30.92
N LEU A 552 34.08 -43.06 -30.39
CA LEU A 552 34.31 -43.20 -28.95
C LEU A 552 35.22 -42.07 -28.45
N PRO A 553 35.04 -41.63 -27.19
CA PRO A 553 36.14 -41.14 -26.38
C PRO A 553 36.45 -42.09 -25.21
N SER A 554 37.74 -42.13 -24.85
CA SER A 554 38.33 -42.88 -23.74
C SER A 554 37.82 -42.46 -22.36
N GLN A 555 37.86 -43.39 -21.40
CA GLN A 555 37.51 -43.13 -20.00
C GLN A 555 38.45 -42.09 -19.36
N GLY A 556 37.86 -41.01 -18.83
CA GLY A 556 38.43 -40.14 -17.79
C GLY A 556 37.58 -40.25 -16.51
N PRO A 557 38.09 -39.82 -15.34
CA PRO A 557 37.51 -40.19 -14.05
C PRO A 557 36.11 -39.60 -13.84
N GLN A 558 35.24 -40.37 -13.19
CA GLN A 558 33.90 -39.95 -12.81
C GLN A 558 33.95 -38.87 -11.71
N GLU A 559 33.73 -37.62 -12.08
CA GLU A 559 33.19 -36.65 -11.13
C GLU A 559 31.72 -36.99 -10.84
N THR A 560 31.43 -37.34 -9.60
CA THR A 560 30.07 -37.59 -9.12
C THR A 560 29.27 -36.29 -9.10
N LYS A 561 28.60 -35.97 -10.20
CA LYS A 561 27.56 -34.94 -10.20
C LYS A 561 26.46 -35.35 -9.24
N SER A 562 26.31 -34.60 -8.15
CA SER A 562 25.14 -34.67 -7.28
C SER A 562 23.86 -34.41 -8.10
N PRO A 563 22.72 -35.04 -7.76
CA PRO A 563 21.46 -34.73 -8.43
C PRO A 563 21.12 -33.25 -8.22
N PRO A 564 20.51 -32.57 -9.20
CA PRO A 564 20.08 -31.18 -9.04
C PRO A 564 19.13 -31.07 -7.85
N SER A 565 19.31 -30.04 -7.04
CA SER A 565 18.46 -29.77 -5.88
C SER A 565 16.99 -29.57 -6.31
N ARG A 566 16.04 -30.06 -5.50
CA ARG A 566 14.60 -30.06 -5.84
C ARG A 566 14.08 -28.70 -6.27
N GLY A 567 14.53 -27.61 -5.62
CA GLY A 567 14.15 -26.25 -6.02
C GLY A 567 14.47 -25.89 -7.48
N CYS A 568 15.57 -26.41 -8.05
CA CYS A 568 15.93 -26.18 -9.46
C CYS A 568 15.01 -26.93 -10.45
N GLN A 569 14.33 -28.00 -10.00
CA GLN A 569 13.28 -28.66 -10.79
C GLN A 569 11.94 -27.94 -10.64
N GLU A 570 11.58 -27.49 -9.44
CA GLU A 570 10.36 -26.73 -9.17
C GLU A 570 10.34 -25.39 -9.93
N SER A 571 11.45 -24.64 -9.96
CA SER A 571 11.56 -23.41 -10.78
C SER A 571 11.34 -23.67 -12.27
N LYS A 572 11.88 -24.77 -12.82
CA LYS A 572 11.70 -25.12 -14.24
C LYS A 572 10.27 -25.51 -14.57
N ILE A 573 9.60 -26.23 -13.67
CA ILE A 573 8.18 -26.57 -13.82
C ILE A 573 7.34 -25.27 -13.80
N ALA A 574 7.59 -24.36 -12.86
CA ALA A 574 6.88 -23.08 -12.78
C ALA A 574 7.08 -22.22 -14.05
N ILE A 575 8.30 -22.13 -14.59
CA ILE A 575 8.59 -21.39 -15.82
C ILE A 575 7.86 -21.99 -17.02
N ILE A 576 7.92 -23.31 -17.22
CA ILE A 576 7.18 -23.99 -18.29
C ILE A 576 5.66 -23.76 -18.12
N GLN A 577 5.16 -23.83 -16.89
CA GLN A 577 3.75 -23.63 -16.55
C GLN A 577 3.26 -22.21 -16.90
N ILE A 578 4.06 -21.18 -16.64
CA ILE A 578 3.75 -19.78 -16.99
C ILE A 578 3.83 -19.55 -18.50
N CYS A 579 4.87 -20.04 -19.17
CA CYS A 579 5.02 -19.92 -20.63
C CYS A 579 3.88 -20.62 -21.40
N GLN A 580 3.34 -21.72 -20.88
CA GLN A 580 2.16 -22.37 -21.46
C GLN A 580 0.89 -21.52 -21.29
N ILE A 581 0.69 -20.86 -20.14
CA ILE A 581 -0.46 -19.97 -19.92
C ILE A 581 -0.39 -18.70 -20.79
N GLN A 582 0.81 -18.14 -20.99
CA GLN A 582 1.05 -17.01 -21.91
C GLN A 582 0.52 -17.31 -23.32
N SER A 583 0.61 -18.54 -23.81
CA SER A 583 0.08 -18.91 -25.14
C SER A 583 -1.44 -18.68 -25.28
N VAL A 584 -2.21 -18.82 -24.19
CA VAL A 584 -3.65 -18.54 -24.14
C VAL A 584 -3.92 -17.05 -24.15
N ALA A 585 -3.15 -16.28 -23.37
CA ALA A 585 -3.26 -14.83 -23.30
C ALA A 585 -2.93 -14.17 -24.66
N LYS A 586 -1.83 -14.60 -25.29
CA LYS A 586 -1.42 -14.20 -26.64
C LYS A 586 -2.49 -14.50 -27.69
N ARG A 587 -3.06 -15.71 -27.63
CA ARG A 587 -4.19 -16.13 -28.49
C ARG A 587 -5.39 -15.19 -28.31
N GLY A 588 -5.74 -14.86 -27.07
CA GLY A 588 -6.81 -13.92 -26.75
C GLY A 588 -6.54 -12.52 -27.31
N ALA A 589 -5.37 -11.96 -27.06
CA ALA A 589 -4.99 -10.63 -27.55
C ALA A 589 -5.13 -10.56 -29.08
N ILE A 590 -4.54 -11.51 -29.82
CA ILE A 590 -4.66 -11.58 -31.29
C ILE A 590 -6.13 -11.61 -31.73
N LEU A 591 -6.97 -12.43 -31.08
CA LEU A 591 -8.40 -12.54 -31.42
C LEU A 591 -9.19 -11.24 -31.14
N PHE A 592 -8.86 -10.49 -30.08
CA PHE A 592 -9.45 -9.17 -29.84
C PHE A 592 -9.05 -8.16 -30.93
N PHE A 593 -7.77 -8.09 -31.31
CA PHE A 593 -7.35 -7.17 -32.36
C PHE A 593 -7.97 -7.53 -33.72
N VAL A 594 -8.17 -8.82 -34.04
CA VAL A 594 -8.94 -9.20 -35.25
C VAL A 594 -10.39 -8.72 -35.19
N LEU A 595 -11.07 -8.80 -34.03
CA LEU A 595 -12.40 -8.20 -33.88
C LEU A 595 -12.37 -6.68 -34.05
N SER A 596 -11.40 -5.99 -33.43
CA SER A 596 -11.27 -4.53 -33.51
C SER A 596 -10.93 -4.05 -34.93
N ASP A 597 -10.09 -4.78 -35.66
CA ASP A 597 -9.69 -4.48 -37.05
C ASP A 597 -10.91 -4.51 -38.00
N MET A 598 -11.98 -5.26 -37.68
CA MET A 598 -13.21 -5.29 -38.48
C MET A 598 -13.92 -3.93 -38.57
N ALA A 599 -13.71 -3.01 -37.61
CA ALA A 599 -14.24 -1.65 -37.68
C ALA A 599 -13.78 -0.88 -38.93
N VAL A 600 -12.61 -1.24 -39.49
CA VAL A 600 -12.08 -0.68 -40.74
C VAL A 600 -12.89 -1.17 -41.96
N VAL A 601 -13.47 -2.37 -41.90
CA VAL A 601 -14.32 -2.94 -42.96
C VAL A 601 -15.71 -2.33 -42.94
N ASN A 602 -16.26 -2.06 -41.75
CA ASN A 602 -17.51 -1.35 -41.58
C ASN A 602 -17.60 -0.68 -40.21
N SER A 603 -18.02 0.59 -40.18
CA SER A 603 -18.13 1.37 -38.94
C SER A 603 -19.13 0.82 -37.90
N MET A 604 -20.01 -0.12 -38.28
CA MET A 604 -20.89 -0.83 -37.35
C MET A 604 -20.21 -1.97 -36.59
N TYR A 605 -19.02 -2.43 -37.01
CA TYR A 605 -18.30 -3.54 -36.36
C TYR A 605 -17.41 -3.05 -35.23
N GLN A 606 -18.04 -2.48 -34.20
CA GLN A 606 -17.35 -1.98 -33.01
C GLN A 606 -17.51 -2.96 -31.85
N TYR A 607 -16.40 -3.29 -31.20
CA TYR A 607 -16.35 -4.23 -30.09
C TYR A 607 -15.63 -3.59 -28.89
N ALA A 608 -16.34 -3.42 -27.78
CA ALA A 608 -15.75 -2.91 -26.54
C ALA A 608 -14.86 -3.98 -25.88
N LEU A 609 -13.71 -3.56 -25.35
CA LEU A 609 -12.80 -4.46 -24.62
C LEU A 609 -13.49 -5.11 -23.41
N SER A 610 -14.34 -4.37 -22.69
CA SER A 610 -15.13 -4.88 -21.57
C SER A 610 -16.09 -6.02 -21.96
N ALA A 611 -16.73 -5.93 -23.14
CA ALA A 611 -17.58 -6.99 -23.66
C ALA A 611 -16.75 -8.21 -24.09
N TYR A 612 -15.61 -7.99 -24.76
CA TYR A 612 -14.67 -9.06 -25.12
C TYR A 612 -14.16 -9.81 -23.89
N LEU A 613 -13.78 -9.12 -22.81
CA LEU A 613 -13.34 -9.74 -21.55
C LEU A 613 -14.42 -10.63 -20.92
N GLY A 614 -15.70 -10.29 -21.12
CA GLY A 614 -16.83 -11.15 -20.78
C GLY A 614 -16.82 -12.47 -21.55
N VAL A 615 -16.69 -12.41 -22.88
CA VAL A 615 -16.61 -13.59 -23.77
C VAL A 615 -15.36 -14.43 -23.49
N PHE A 616 -14.22 -13.78 -23.22
CA PHE A 616 -12.98 -14.43 -22.84
C PHE A 616 -13.16 -15.22 -21.53
N THR A 617 -13.69 -14.58 -20.49
CA THR A 617 -13.94 -15.21 -19.18
C THR A 617 -14.98 -16.34 -19.28
N TYR A 618 -16.03 -16.18 -20.08
CA TYR A 618 -16.99 -17.25 -20.37
C TYR A 618 -16.32 -18.46 -21.03
N SER A 619 -15.38 -18.21 -21.96
CA SER A 619 -14.63 -19.27 -22.65
C SER A 619 -13.73 -20.07 -21.71
N LEU A 620 -13.07 -19.42 -20.74
CA LEU A 620 -12.27 -20.12 -19.72
C LEU A 620 -13.13 -21.08 -18.88
N ARG A 621 -14.33 -20.64 -18.47
CA ARG A 621 -15.26 -21.46 -17.66
C ARG A 621 -15.93 -22.59 -18.45
N LYS A 622 -16.26 -22.37 -19.72
CA LYS A 622 -16.96 -23.34 -20.58
C LYS A 622 -16.03 -24.41 -21.17
N ALA A 623 -14.74 -24.11 -21.31
CA ALA A 623 -13.76 -25.05 -21.84
C ALA A 623 -13.70 -26.33 -20.98
N LEU A 624 -13.53 -27.49 -21.62
CA LEU A 624 -13.49 -28.78 -20.93
C LEU A 624 -12.31 -28.86 -19.95
N PRO A 625 -12.53 -29.31 -18.69
CA PRO A 625 -11.45 -29.58 -17.75
C PRO A 625 -10.67 -30.83 -18.16
N ASP A 626 -9.36 -30.84 -17.95
CA ASP A 626 -8.46 -31.98 -18.20
C ASP A 626 -7.41 -32.03 -17.08
N THR A 627 -6.90 -33.22 -16.75
CA THR A 627 -5.86 -33.40 -15.74
C THR A 627 -4.47 -33.04 -16.26
N SER A 628 -4.26 -33.10 -17.58
CA SER A 628 -3.07 -32.59 -18.23
C SER A 628 -3.25 -31.10 -18.53
N GLN A 629 -2.42 -30.25 -17.90
CA GLN A 629 -2.49 -28.81 -18.12
C GLN A 629 -2.32 -28.42 -19.59
N GLU A 630 -1.43 -29.07 -20.32
CA GLU A 630 -1.24 -28.80 -21.75
C GLU A 630 -2.52 -29.08 -22.57
N LYS A 631 -3.22 -30.18 -22.27
CA LYS A 631 -4.53 -30.48 -22.91
C LYS A 631 -5.61 -29.50 -22.47
N ARG A 632 -5.66 -29.15 -21.19
CA ARG A 632 -6.56 -28.12 -20.63
C ARG A 632 -6.40 -26.78 -21.35
N LEU A 633 -5.16 -26.30 -21.52
CA LEU A 633 -4.87 -25.04 -22.21
C LEU A 633 -5.22 -25.12 -23.71
N ASN A 634 -4.99 -26.24 -24.37
CA ASN A 634 -5.45 -26.46 -25.75
C ASN A 634 -6.99 -26.48 -25.86
N ASN A 635 -7.70 -27.10 -24.92
CA ASN A 635 -9.16 -27.07 -24.84
C ASN A 635 -9.67 -25.63 -24.65
N ILE A 636 -8.99 -24.82 -23.83
CA ILE A 636 -9.29 -23.39 -23.67
C ILE A 636 -9.06 -22.64 -24.98
N ILE A 637 -7.90 -22.79 -25.64
CA ILE A 637 -7.58 -22.12 -26.91
C ILE A 637 -8.62 -22.41 -27.99
N ASN A 638 -9.03 -23.68 -28.11
CA ASN A 638 -10.04 -24.09 -29.07
C ASN A 638 -11.42 -23.51 -28.72
N THR A 639 -11.85 -23.62 -27.46
CA THR A 639 -13.13 -23.07 -26.97
C THR A 639 -13.20 -21.55 -27.15
N LEU A 640 -12.12 -20.84 -26.84
CA LEU A 640 -11.99 -19.40 -27.00
C LEU A 640 -12.07 -18.99 -28.48
N THR A 641 -11.38 -19.70 -29.36
CA THR A 641 -11.41 -19.41 -30.80
C THR A 641 -12.82 -19.58 -31.37
N VAL A 642 -13.54 -20.63 -30.97
CA VAL A 642 -14.94 -20.86 -31.37
C VAL A 642 -15.86 -19.77 -30.81
N ASN A 643 -15.87 -19.54 -29.49
CA ASN A 643 -16.77 -18.56 -28.88
C ASN A 643 -16.53 -17.13 -29.41
N VAL A 644 -15.28 -16.74 -29.68
CA VAL A 644 -14.96 -15.43 -30.26
C VAL A 644 -15.40 -15.35 -31.73
N TYR A 645 -15.23 -16.42 -32.51
CA TYR A 645 -15.73 -16.48 -33.88
C TYR A 645 -17.27 -16.41 -33.93
N GLU A 646 -17.96 -17.14 -33.06
CA GLU A 646 -19.42 -17.08 -32.91
C GLU A 646 -19.88 -15.67 -32.53
N TYR A 647 -19.28 -15.09 -31.49
CA TYR A 647 -19.58 -13.74 -31.03
C TYR A 647 -19.41 -12.69 -32.14
N GLY A 648 -18.29 -12.73 -32.88
CA GLY A 648 -18.07 -11.87 -34.04
C GLY A 648 -19.13 -12.07 -35.12
N CYS A 649 -19.44 -13.33 -35.46
CA CYS A 649 -20.45 -13.70 -36.45
C CYS A 649 -21.88 -13.28 -36.11
N THR A 650 -22.20 -12.97 -34.84
CA THR A 650 -23.53 -12.42 -34.48
C THR A 650 -23.73 -10.98 -34.99
N GLY A 651 -22.67 -10.17 -35.06
CA GLY A 651 -22.72 -8.77 -35.49
C GLY A 651 -22.26 -8.53 -36.93
N ILE A 652 -21.47 -9.44 -37.51
CA ILE A 652 -20.89 -9.30 -38.85
C ILE A 652 -21.88 -9.75 -39.94
N PHE A 653 -21.99 -8.95 -41.02
CA PHE A 653 -22.82 -9.32 -42.18
C PHE A 653 -22.24 -10.52 -42.91
N GLU A 654 -23.12 -11.37 -43.44
CA GLU A 654 -22.81 -12.60 -44.16
C GLU A 654 -21.64 -12.49 -45.14
N LYS A 655 -21.66 -11.46 -46.00
CA LYS A 655 -20.63 -11.17 -47.02
C LYS A 655 -19.21 -10.92 -46.46
N HIS A 656 -19.07 -10.66 -45.17
CA HIS A 656 -17.80 -10.38 -44.50
C HIS A 656 -17.37 -11.51 -43.53
N LYS A 657 -18.19 -12.55 -43.31
CA LYS A 657 -17.85 -13.63 -42.37
C LYS A 657 -16.63 -14.44 -42.83
N LEU A 658 -16.52 -14.79 -44.11
CA LEU A 658 -15.32 -15.46 -44.62
C LEU A 658 -14.06 -14.59 -44.52
N LEU A 659 -14.18 -13.27 -44.70
CA LEU A 659 -13.08 -12.33 -44.51
C LEU A 659 -12.61 -12.33 -43.04
N PHE A 660 -13.54 -12.36 -42.09
CA PHE A 660 -13.22 -12.46 -40.67
C PHE A 660 -12.52 -13.79 -40.34
N SER A 661 -13.04 -14.93 -40.82
CA SER A 661 -12.38 -16.24 -40.67
C SER A 661 -10.97 -16.27 -41.29
N PHE A 662 -10.79 -15.64 -42.45
CA PHE A 662 -9.49 -15.49 -43.08
C PHE A 662 -8.55 -14.62 -42.24
N GLN A 663 -8.99 -13.46 -41.74
CA GLN A 663 -8.18 -12.60 -40.87
C GLN A 663 -7.75 -13.31 -39.58
N ILE A 664 -8.66 -14.06 -38.93
CA ILE A 664 -8.33 -14.92 -37.78
C ILE A 664 -7.21 -15.89 -38.19
N THR A 665 -7.40 -16.66 -39.27
CA THR A 665 -6.41 -17.65 -39.74
C THR A 665 -5.04 -17.01 -40.01
N MET A 666 -5.04 -15.86 -40.71
CA MET A 666 -3.82 -15.15 -41.09
C MET A 666 -3.02 -14.65 -39.89
N LYS A 667 -3.65 -13.90 -38.96
CA LYS A 667 -2.94 -13.36 -37.79
C LYS A 667 -2.39 -14.47 -36.88
N LEU A 668 -3.08 -15.61 -36.82
CA LEU A 668 -2.65 -16.78 -36.04
C LEU A 668 -1.43 -17.48 -36.67
N GLU A 669 -1.41 -17.69 -37.98
CA GLU A 669 -0.26 -18.30 -38.67
C GLU A 669 0.93 -17.33 -38.76
N GLN A 670 0.68 -16.01 -38.86
CA GLN A 670 1.70 -14.97 -38.65
C GLN A 670 2.32 -15.05 -37.24
N SER A 671 1.50 -15.19 -36.18
CA SER A 671 2.03 -15.33 -34.80
C SER A 671 2.83 -16.61 -34.56
N ARG A 672 2.71 -17.60 -35.46
CA ARG A 672 3.45 -18.87 -35.49
C ARG A 672 4.68 -18.80 -36.41
N GLY A 673 4.93 -17.68 -37.08
CA GLY A 673 6.03 -17.52 -38.04
C GLY A 673 5.89 -18.32 -39.34
N LYS A 674 4.70 -18.87 -39.64
CA LYS A 674 4.45 -19.68 -40.85
C LYS A 674 4.05 -18.86 -42.07
N VAL A 675 3.62 -17.61 -41.86
CA VAL A 675 3.36 -16.64 -42.92
C VAL A 675 4.04 -15.34 -42.56
N SER A 676 4.82 -14.80 -43.49
CA SER A 676 5.46 -13.50 -43.35
C SER A 676 4.54 -12.36 -43.80
N GLN A 677 4.78 -11.15 -43.29
CA GLN A 677 4.05 -9.96 -43.75
C GLN A 677 4.24 -9.67 -45.25
N PRO A 678 5.46 -9.79 -45.85
CA PRO A 678 5.65 -9.65 -47.29
C PRO A 678 4.84 -10.63 -48.15
N GLU A 679 4.71 -11.91 -47.73
CA GLU A 679 3.88 -12.89 -48.46
C GLU A 679 2.40 -12.48 -48.45
N LEU A 680 1.88 -11.98 -47.32
CA LEU A 680 0.51 -11.49 -47.23
C LEU A 680 0.30 -10.20 -48.05
N ASP A 681 1.27 -9.27 -48.01
CA ASP A 681 1.23 -8.07 -48.85
C ASP A 681 1.22 -8.40 -50.34
N PHE A 682 2.05 -9.37 -50.79
CA PHE A 682 1.98 -9.90 -52.15
C PHE A 682 0.62 -10.57 -52.42
N PHE A 683 0.11 -11.41 -51.52
CA PHE A 683 -1.17 -12.09 -51.68
C PHE A 683 -2.36 -11.14 -51.83
N ILE A 684 -2.30 -9.94 -51.26
CA ILE A 684 -3.35 -8.92 -51.39
C ILE A 684 -3.12 -8.09 -52.66
N LYS A 685 -1.91 -7.57 -52.84
CA LYS A 685 -1.59 -6.49 -53.79
C LYS A 685 -1.11 -6.98 -55.17
N GLY A 686 -0.41 -8.10 -55.26
CA GLY A 686 0.28 -8.55 -56.48
C GLY A 686 1.39 -7.59 -56.94
N ALA A 687 1.66 -7.57 -58.25
CA ALA A 687 2.50 -6.58 -58.90
C ALA A 687 1.72 -5.29 -59.21
N ILE A 688 2.14 -4.18 -58.58
CA ILE A 688 1.58 -2.82 -58.80
C ILE A 688 2.55 -1.96 -59.66
N THR A 689 3.64 -2.55 -60.16
CA THR A 689 4.69 -1.83 -60.91
C THR A 689 4.21 -1.44 -62.30
N LEU A 690 4.39 -0.16 -62.66
CA LEU A 690 4.10 0.37 -64.00
C LEU A 690 5.14 -0.08 -65.06
N GLU A 691 6.32 -0.52 -64.61
CA GLU A 691 7.39 -1.03 -65.46
C GLU A 691 7.11 -2.49 -65.83
N LYS A 692 6.97 -2.75 -67.13
CA LYS A 692 6.79 -4.10 -67.66
C LYS A 692 8.06 -4.92 -67.49
N THR A 693 7.88 -6.17 -67.11
CA THR A 693 8.98 -7.11 -66.86
C THR A 693 9.78 -7.40 -68.14
N SER A 694 11.10 -7.53 -68.00
CA SER A 694 12.01 -7.83 -69.12
C SER A 694 11.92 -9.29 -69.60
N VAL A 695 11.27 -10.16 -68.83
CA VAL A 695 11.09 -11.58 -69.15
C VAL A 695 9.82 -11.77 -70.00
N PRO A 696 9.92 -12.20 -71.26
CA PRO A 696 8.76 -12.36 -72.12
C PRO A 696 7.84 -13.48 -71.62
N CYS A 697 6.52 -13.29 -71.72
CA CYS A 697 5.55 -14.30 -71.32
C CYS A 697 5.62 -15.52 -72.27
N PRO A 698 5.78 -16.75 -71.74
CA PRO A 698 5.99 -17.95 -72.56
C PRO A 698 4.71 -18.45 -73.27
N ALA A 699 3.52 -17.98 -72.87
CA ALA A 699 2.27 -18.47 -73.43
C ALA A 699 1.13 -17.45 -73.44
N LYS A 700 0.39 -17.37 -74.55
CA LYS A 700 -0.73 -16.42 -74.76
C LYS A 700 -1.95 -16.63 -73.85
N TRP A 701 -2.03 -17.77 -73.14
CA TRP A 701 -3.14 -18.07 -72.22
C TRP A 701 -2.90 -17.54 -70.80
N ILE A 702 -1.65 -17.20 -70.46
CA ILE A 702 -1.32 -16.49 -69.21
C ILE A 702 -1.64 -15.01 -69.43
N THR A 703 -2.36 -14.40 -68.49
CA THR A 703 -2.67 -12.95 -68.55
C THR A 703 -1.40 -12.12 -68.33
N ALA A 704 -1.35 -10.90 -68.88
CA ALA A 704 -0.19 -10.02 -68.69
C ALA A 704 0.08 -9.76 -67.19
N GLN A 705 -0.97 -9.44 -66.43
CA GLN A 705 -0.90 -9.24 -64.97
C GLN A 705 -0.45 -10.51 -64.25
N GLY A 706 -0.98 -11.69 -64.59
CA GLY A 706 -0.57 -12.95 -63.97
C GLY A 706 0.89 -13.29 -64.23
N TRP A 707 1.42 -12.93 -65.39
CA TRP A 707 2.85 -13.08 -65.69
C TRP A 707 3.72 -12.07 -64.91
N GLU A 708 3.28 -10.82 -64.76
CA GLU A 708 3.95 -9.82 -63.92
C GLU A 708 3.95 -10.25 -62.43
N ASP A 709 2.84 -10.80 -61.94
CA ASP A 709 2.74 -11.40 -60.60
C ASP A 709 3.71 -12.59 -60.44
N ILE A 710 3.82 -13.50 -61.42
CA ILE A 710 4.78 -14.64 -61.42
C ILE A 710 6.23 -14.16 -61.36
N VAL A 711 6.60 -13.18 -62.18
CA VAL A 711 7.97 -12.64 -62.23
C VAL A 711 8.30 -11.93 -60.91
N LYS A 712 7.36 -11.15 -60.37
CA LYS A 712 7.52 -10.52 -59.06
C LYS A 712 7.68 -11.56 -57.94
N LEU A 713 6.81 -12.59 -57.90
CA LEU A 713 6.91 -13.70 -56.94
C LEU A 713 8.29 -14.39 -56.99
N SER A 714 8.85 -14.59 -58.19
CA SER A 714 10.18 -15.18 -58.37
C SER A 714 11.34 -14.27 -57.96
N THR A 715 11.11 -12.95 -57.93
CA THR A 715 12.11 -11.93 -57.56
C THR A 715 12.11 -11.69 -56.06
N ASP A 716 10.93 -11.44 -55.48
CA ASP A 716 10.73 -11.14 -54.06
C ASP A 716 11.03 -12.38 -53.18
N PHE A 717 10.70 -13.59 -53.67
CA PHE A 717 10.83 -14.85 -52.92
C PHE A 717 11.77 -15.84 -53.64
N LYS A 718 12.97 -15.36 -53.97
CA LYS A 718 13.94 -16.06 -54.82
C LYS A 718 14.31 -17.48 -54.36
N GLU A 719 14.37 -17.73 -53.05
CA GLU A 719 14.71 -19.06 -52.50
C GLU A 719 13.68 -20.13 -52.88
N THR A 720 12.40 -19.78 -52.88
CA THR A 720 11.29 -20.71 -53.12
C THR A 720 10.83 -20.69 -54.58
N PHE A 721 10.76 -19.50 -55.18
CA PHE A 721 10.13 -19.28 -56.49
C PHE A 721 11.09 -18.81 -57.59
N GLY A 722 12.39 -18.65 -57.33
CA GLY A 722 13.34 -18.09 -58.31
C GLY A 722 13.42 -18.84 -59.64
N ASN A 723 13.15 -20.14 -59.66
CA ASN A 723 13.13 -20.97 -60.88
C ASN A 723 11.76 -21.02 -61.59
N LEU A 724 10.69 -20.47 -60.97
CA LEU A 724 9.30 -20.61 -61.45
C LEU A 724 9.11 -20.14 -62.91
N PRO A 725 9.60 -18.96 -63.35
CA PRO A 725 9.42 -18.53 -64.74
C PRO A 725 10.10 -19.47 -65.74
N GLY A 726 11.25 -20.05 -65.36
CA GLY A 726 11.99 -21.03 -66.16
C GLY A 726 11.29 -22.39 -66.23
N ASN A 727 10.71 -22.87 -65.12
CA ASN A 727 9.95 -24.11 -65.09
C ASN A 727 8.64 -24.01 -65.89
N ILE A 728 7.93 -22.88 -65.82
CA ILE A 728 6.75 -22.62 -66.66
C ILE A 728 7.15 -22.61 -68.15
N SER A 729 8.23 -21.91 -68.50
CA SER A 729 8.72 -21.84 -69.88
C SER A 729 9.18 -23.20 -70.43
N SER A 730 9.67 -24.09 -69.57
CA SER A 730 10.11 -25.45 -69.95
C SER A 730 8.94 -26.42 -70.12
N SER A 731 7.89 -26.29 -69.30
CA SER A 731 6.78 -27.25 -69.21
C SER A 731 5.41 -26.64 -69.55
N VAL A 732 5.33 -25.67 -70.48
CA VAL A 732 4.11 -24.91 -70.82
C VAL A 732 2.87 -25.79 -71.03
N GLY A 733 3.03 -26.98 -71.64
CA GLY A 733 1.92 -27.90 -71.89
C GLY A 733 1.35 -28.59 -70.64
N GLU A 734 2.16 -28.80 -69.61
CA GLU A 734 1.73 -29.34 -68.30
C GLU A 734 0.99 -28.27 -67.50
N TRP A 735 1.58 -27.07 -67.42
CA TRP A 735 0.96 -25.89 -66.81
C TRP A 735 -0.37 -25.52 -67.46
N LYS A 736 -0.47 -25.63 -68.80
CA LYS A 736 -1.74 -25.41 -69.50
C LYS A 736 -2.80 -26.45 -69.11
N LYS A 737 -2.45 -27.74 -69.08
CA LYS A 737 -3.39 -28.81 -68.67
C LYS A 737 -3.95 -28.57 -67.28
N TRP A 738 -3.12 -28.13 -66.34
CA TRP A 738 -3.54 -27.79 -64.98
C TRP A 738 -4.39 -26.49 -64.96
N TYR A 739 -3.99 -25.46 -65.71
CA TYR A 739 -4.73 -24.20 -65.81
C TYR A 739 -6.15 -24.36 -66.39
N ASP A 740 -6.30 -25.24 -67.39
CA ASP A 740 -7.57 -25.54 -68.07
C ASP A 740 -8.53 -26.41 -67.21
N LEU A 741 -8.14 -26.82 -65.98
CA LEU A 741 -9.02 -27.57 -65.07
C LEU A 741 -10.14 -26.69 -64.47
N ASP A 742 -11.27 -27.35 -64.15
CA ASP A 742 -12.38 -26.76 -63.40
C ASP A 742 -12.10 -26.64 -61.89
N MET A 743 -11.17 -27.43 -61.35
CA MET A 743 -10.79 -27.45 -59.93
C MET A 743 -9.27 -27.59 -59.75
N PRO A 744 -8.46 -26.63 -60.26
CA PRO A 744 -7.00 -26.69 -60.15
C PRO A 744 -6.52 -26.64 -58.70
N GLU A 745 -7.30 -26.06 -57.78
CA GLU A 745 -6.98 -26.01 -56.34
C GLU A 745 -7.11 -27.37 -55.60
N SER A 746 -7.60 -28.41 -56.28
CA SER A 746 -7.77 -29.77 -55.75
C SER A 746 -6.84 -30.79 -56.41
N VAL A 747 -5.92 -30.34 -57.25
CA VAL A 747 -4.97 -31.17 -58.01
C VAL A 747 -3.56 -30.61 -57.80
N ASP A 748 -2.58 -31.51 -57.73
CA ASP A 748 -1.19 -31.14 -57.51
C ASP A 748 -0.65 -30.13 -58.53
N PHE A 749 0.18 -29.21 -58.04
CA PHE A 749 0.83 -28.22 -58.89
C PHE A 749 1.87 -28.90 -59.80
N PRO A 750 1.90 -28.54 -61.11
CA PRO A 750 2.91 -29.00 -62.05
C PRO A 750 4.35 -28.85 -61.53
N SER A 751 5.29 -29.62 -62.09
CA SER A 751 6.73 -29.55 -61.72
C SER A 751 7.04 -29.85 -60.22
N GLY A 752 6.10 -30.48 -59.51
CA GLY A 752 6.26 -30.92 -58.12
C GLY A 752 6.37 -29.74 -57.14
N TYR A 753 5.52 -28.72 -57.30
CA TYR A 753 5.45 -27.61 -56.36
C TYR A 753 4.60 -27.91 -55.12
N THR A 754 3.65 -28.86 -55.15
CA THR A 754 2.87 -29.25 -53.96
C THR A 754 3.77 -29.63 -52.78
N ASP A 755 4.75 -30.51 -53.00
CA ASP A 755 5.61 -31.04 -51.93
C ASP A 755 6.67 -30.05 -51.43
N LYS A 756 6.89 -28.95 -52.16
CA LYS A 756 7.97 -27.96 -51.90
C LYS A 756 7.48 -26.69 -51.24
N LEU A 757 6.19 -26.38 -51.37
CA LEU A 757 5.61 -25.10 -50.93
C LEU A 757 4.89 -25.25 -49.59
N ALA A 758 5.00 -24.23 -48.73
CA ALA A 758 4.09 -24.11 -47.60
C ALA A 758 2.65 -23.87 -48.09
N THR A 759 1.64 -24.24 -47.28
CA THR A 759 0.22 -24.14 -47.67
C THR A 759 -0.19 -22.72 -48.08
N PHE A 760 0.38 -21.68 -47.47
CA PHE A 760 0.13 -20.30 -47.89
C PHE A 760 0.85 -19.93 -49.20
N GLN A 761 2.03 -20.48 -49.45
CA GLN A 761 2.77 -20.29 -50.70
C GLN A 761 2.05 -20.91 -51.90
N MET A 762 1.33 -22.01 -51.68
CA MET A 762 0.40 -22.59 -52.68
C MET A 762 -0.73 -21.62 -53.06
N LEU A 763 -1.26 -20.82 -52.10
CA LEU A 763 -2.23 -19.76 -52.39
C LEU A 763 -1.63 -18.63 -53.23
N LEU A 764 -0.39 -18.22 -52.94
CA LEU A 764 0.33 -17.21 -53.75
C LEU A 764 0.45 -17.68 -55.21
N LEU A 765 0.87 -18.94 -55.40
CA LEU A 765 1.03 -19.53 -56.73
C LEU A 765 -0.31 -19.63 -57.48
N LEU A 766 -1.37 -20.13 -56.83
CA LEU A 766 -2.70 -20.22 -57.45
C LEU A 766 -3.23 -18.83 -57.85
N ARG A 767 -3.08 -17.81 -57.00
CA ARG A 767 -3.52 -16.43 -57.28
C ARG A 767 -2.94 -15.92 -58.60
N CYS A 768 -1.66 -16.18 -58.88
CA CYS A 768 -0.99 -15.69 -60.08
C CYS A 768 -1.58 -16.25 -61.39
N PHE A 769 -2.20 -17.43 -61.35
CA PHE A 769 -2.82 -18.08 -62.51
C PHE A 769 -4.34 -17.88 -62.55
N ARG A 770 -5.05 -18.22 -61.47
CA ARG A 770 -6.51 -18.39 -61.43
C ARG A 770 -7.13 -17.64 -60.25
N VAL A 771 -7.19 -16.31 -60.38
CA VAL A 771 -7.79 -15.41 -59.37
C VAL A 771 -9.24 -15.80 -59.04
N ASP A 772 -9.99 -16.34 -60.01
CA ASP A 772 -11.36 -16.83 -59.83
C ASP A 772 -11.48 -17.99 -58.81
N ARG A 773 -10.41 -18.77 -58.61
CA ARG A 773 -10.37 -19.90 -57.66
C ARG A 773 -9.90 -19.53 -56.27
N VAL A 774 -9.37 -18.32 -56.08
CA VAL A 774 -8.81 -17.86 -54.80
C VAL A 774 -9.83 -17.93 -53.67
N TYR A 775 -11.12 -17.65 -53.93
CA TYR A 775 -12.17 -17.78 -52.91
C TYR A 775 -12.28 -19.22 -52.36
N ARG A 776 -12.30 -20.23 -53.24
CA ARG A 776 -12.36 -21.65 -52.83
C ARG A 776 -11.07 -22.10 -52.16
N ALA A 777 -9.92 -21.63 -52.65
CA ALA A 777 -8.65 -21.96 -52.04
C ALA A 777 -8.48 -21.35 -50.64
N ILE A 778 -8.98 -20.13 -50.41
CA ILE A 778 -9.07 -19.53 -49.07
C ILE A 778 -9.96 -20.39 -48.16
N SER A 779 -11.12 -20.85 -48.63
CA SER A 779 -11.95 -21.80 -47.86
C SER A 779 -11.16 -23.07 -47.50
N ASN A 780 -10.52 -23.72 -48.48
CA ASN A 780 -9.72 -24.93 -48.23
C ASN A 780 -8.58 -24.70 -47.22
N TYR A 781 -7.92 -23.53 -47.28
CA TYR A 781 -6.86 -23.12 -46.36
C TYR A 781 -7.38 -22.93 -44.92
N ILE A 782 -8.55 -22.29 -44.76
CA ILE A 782 -9.22 -22.14 -43.46
C ILE A 782 -9.64 -23.52 -42.91
N THR A 783 -10.20 -24.41 -43.75
CA THR A 783 -10.56 -25.78 -43.35
C THR A 783 -9.36 -26.54 -42.82
N LEU A 784 -8.20 -26.42 -43.47
CA LEU A 784 -6.99 -27.13 -43.06
C LEU A 784 -6.43 -26.66 -41.70
N ILE A 785 -6.57 -25.36 -41.37
CA ILE A 785 -5.90 -24.75 -40.21
C ILE A 785 -6.82 -24.61 -38.99
N LEU A 786 -8.09 -24.25 -39.20
CA LEU A 786 -9.08 -24.05 -38.13
C LEU A 786 -10.21 -25.09 -38.15
N GLY A 787 -10.53 -25.65 -39.32
CA GLY A 787 -11.64 -26.60 -39.52
C GLY A 787 -12.84 -25.99 -40.24
N GLU A 788 -13.72 -26.88 -40.72
CA GLU A 788 -14.87 -26.53 -41.58
C GLU A 788 -15.89 -25.58 -40.89
N ASN A 789 -16.01 -25.68 -39.56
CA ASN A 789 -16.90 -24.85 -38.73
C ASN A 789 -16.64 -23.33 -38.82
N TYR A 790 -15.49 -22.92 -39.36
CA TYR A 790 -15.14 -21.50 -39.55
C TYR A 790 -15.50 -20.95 -40.94
N ILE A 791 -16.14 -21.77 -41.79
CA ILE A 791 -16.60 -21.39 -43.12
C ILE A 791 -18.12 -21.45 -43.19
N THR A 792 -18.71 -22.45 -42.53
CA THR A 792 -20.14 -22.47 -42.25
C THR A 792 -20.46 -21.45 -41.14
N PRO A 793 -21.29 -20.43 -41.40
CA PRO A 793 -21.62 -19.43 -40.40
C PRO A 793 -22.54 -20.04 -39.32
N PRO A 794 -22.35 -19.70 -38.03
CA PRO A 794 -23.17 -20.22 -36.97
C PRO A 794 -24.61 -19.71 -37.06
N VAL A 795 -25.57 -20.58 -36.69
CA VAL A 795 -26.99 -20.21 -36.61
C VAL A 795 -27.18 -19.30 -35.39
N ILE A 796 -27.75 -18.11 -35.61
CA ILE A 796 -28.02 -17.15 -34.54
C ILE A 796 -29.18 -17.68 -33.67
N SER A 797 -28.92 -17.90 -32.39
CA SER A 797 -29.92 -18.27 -31.36
C SER A 797 -30.08 -17.12 -30.37
N LEU A 798 -31.34 -16.77 -30.06
CA LEU A 798 -31.66 -15.73 -29.07
C LEU A 798 -31.33 -16.20 -27.64
N ASP A 799 -31.43 -17.49 -27.35
CA ASP A 799 -31.05 -18.09 -26.06
C ASP A 799 -29.55 -17.95 -25.81
N ASN A 800 -28.71 -18.26 -26.82
CA ASN A 800 -27.25 -18.08 -26.71
C ASN A 800 -26.86 -16.60 -26.51
N ILE A 801 -27.55 -15.67 -27.18
CA ILE A 801 -27.33 -14.22 -26.98
C ILE A 801 -27.78 -13.80 -25.58
N LEU A 802 -28.87 -14.37 -25.06
CA LEU A 802 -29.36 -14.11 -23.71
C LEU A 802 -28.35 -14.56 -22.65
N ASP A 803 -27.82 -15.79 -22.77
CA ASP A 803 -26.81 -16.36 -21.86
C ASP A 803 -25.48 -15.59 -21.87
N GLN A 804 -25.12 -14.99 -23.02
CA GLN A 804 -23.95 -14.11 -23.16
C GLN A 804 -24.23 -12.65 -22.74
N SER A 805 -25.50 -12.28 -22.51
CA SER A 805 -25.89 -10.90 -22.16
C SER A 805 -25.81 -10.62 -20.65
N THR A 806 -25.44 -9.40 -20.27
CA THR A 806 -25.52 -8.92 -18.89
C THR A 806 -26.60 -7.84 -18.76
N PRO A 807 -27.17 -7.59 -17.56
CA PRO A 807 -28.18 -6.53 -17.37
C PRO A 807 -27.70 -5.11 -17.73
N HIS A 808 -26.39 -4.89 -17.83
CA HIS A 808 -25.78 -3.61 -18.19
C HIS A 808 -25.36 -3.52 -19.66
N MET A 809 -25.49 -4.61 -20.44
CA MET A 809 -25.17 -4.66 -21.87
C MET A 809 -26.46 -4.64 -22.71
N PRO A 810 -26.85 -3.50 -23.31
CA PRO A 810 -28.03 -3.44 -24.16
C PRO A 810 -27.79 -4.23 -25.46
N VAL A 811 -28.72 -5.11 -25.82
CA VAL A 811 -28.68 -5.88 -27.06
C VAL A 811 -29.44 -5.12 -28.16
N VAL A 812 -28.74 -4.79 -29.25
CA VAL A 812 -29.30 -4.04 -30.39
C VAL A 812 -29.48 -4.99 -31.58
N PHE A 813 -30.72 -5.09 -32.08
CA PHE A 813 -31.05 -5.91 -33.25
C PHE A 813 -31.02 -5.06 -34.53
N ILE A 814 -30.11 -5.37 -35.44
CA ILE A 814 -30.06 -4.79 -36.78
C ILE A 814 -30.93 -5.65 -37.70
N LEU A 815 -32.06 -5.10 -38.17
CA LEU A 815 -33.05 -5.84 -38.94
C LEU A 815 -32.87 -5.64 -40.44
N SER A 816 -32.90 -6.74 -41.19
CA SER A 816 -33.09 -6.68 -42.64
C SER A 816 -34.56 -6.36 -42.97
N PRO A 817 -34.86 -5.68 -44.10
CA PRO A 817 -36.23 -5.43 -44.53
C PRO A 817 -37.04 -6.74 -44.59
N GLY A 818 -38.16 -6.79 -43.86
CA GLY A 818 -39.03 -7.97 -43.79
C GLY A 818 -38.74 -8.94 -42.65
N SER A 819 -37.69 -8.74 -41.84
CA SER A 819 -37.46 -9.52 -40.62
C SER A 819 -37.99 -8.79 -39.36
N ASP A 820 -38.62 -9.51 -38.45
CA ASP A 820 -39.11 -8.96 -37.17
C ASP A 820 -39.01 -9.99 -36.03
N PRO A 821 -38.01 -9.88 -35.13
CA PRO A 821 -37.79 -10.83 -34.04
C PRO A 821 -38.75 -10.63 -32.85
N THR A 822 -39.67 -9.66 -32.93
CA THR A 822 -40.50 -9.24 -31.78
C THR A 822 -41.31 -10.41 -31.18
N SER A 823 -41.87 -11.30 -32.01
CA SER A 823 -42.63 -12.46 -31.53
C SER A 823 -41.78 -13.49 -30.77
N ASP A 824 -40.54 -13.68 -31.19
CA ASP A 824 -39.66 -14.68 -30.58
C ASP A 824 -38.96 -14.14 -29.34
N LEU A 825 -38.67 -12.84 -29.31
CA LEU A 825 -38.27 -12.12 -28.10
C LEU A 825 -39.37 -12.11 -27.03
N MET A 826 -40.65 -12.01 -27.41
CA MET A 826 -41.76 -12.14 -26.45
C MET A 826 -41.82 -13.55 -25.85
N LYS A 827 -41.75 -14.61 -26.66
CA LYS A 827 -41.70 -16.00 -26.18
C LYS A 827 -40.50 -16.23 -25.25
N LEU A 828 -39.31 -15.75 -25.63
CA LEU A 828 -38.10 -15.84 -24.80
C LEU A 828 -38.30 -15.12 -23.47
N ALA A 829 -38.87 -13.91 -23.48
CA ALA A 829 -39.15 -13.16 -22.26
C ALA A 829 -40.16 -13.89 -21.35
N GLU A 830 -41.19 -14.54 -21.91
CA GLU A 830 -42.17 -15.34 -21.15
C GLU A 830 -41.56 -16.61 -20.55
N LEU A 831 -40.61 -17.25 -21.25
CA LEU A 831 -39.92 -18.46 -20.77
C LEU A 831 -38.84 -18.15 -19.72
N SER A 832 -38.04 -17.09 -19.93
CA SER A 832 -36.87 -16.78 -19.09
C SER A 832 -37.16 -15.83 -17.93
N LEU A 833 -38.23 -15.02 -17.99
CA LEU A 833 -38.62 -14.11 -16.92
C LEU A 833 -39.88 -14.61 -16.22
N SER A 834 -39.72 -15.27 -15.07
CA SER A 834 -40.83 -15.80 -14.26
C SER A 834 -41.79 -14.69 -13.79
N GLY A 835 -42.79 -14.37 -14.61
CA GLY A 835 -43.87 -13.43 -14.32
C GLY A 835 -44.22 -12.51 -15.50
N SER A 836 -45.47 -12.61 -15.97
CA SER A 836 -46.03 -11.70 -16.97
C SER A 836 -46.03 -10.24 -16.46
N GLY A 837 -45.43 -9.33 -17.24
CA GLY A 837 -45.35 -7.89 -16.93
C GLY A 837 -43.93 -7.32 -16.72
N ARG A 838 -42.87 -8.14 -16.76
CA ARG A 838 -41.48 -7.63 -16.76
C ARG A 838 -40.93 -7.23 -18.14
N PHE A 839 -41.59 -7.64 -19.22
CA PHE A 839 -41.27 -7.21 -20.57
C PHE A 839 -42.12 -5.99 -20.95
N LYS A 840 -41.48 -4.89 -21.37
CA LYS A 840 -42.16 -3.71 -21.92
C LYS A 840 -41.69 -3.49 -23.36
N TYR A 841 -42.64 -3.27 -24.28
CA TYR A 841 -42.37 -3.02 -25.69
C TYR A 841 -42.76 -1.57 -26.07
N LEU A 842 -41.87 -0.85 -26.74
CA LEU A 842 -42.07 0.53 -27.20
C LEU A 842 -41.68 0.66 -28.69
N SER A 843 -42.60 1.19 -29.51
CA SER A 843 -42.35 1.49 -30.93
C SER A 843 -41.98 2.97 -31.11
N LEU A 844 -40.70 3.26 -31.33
CA LEU A 844 -40.20 4.61 -31.58
C LEU A 844 -40.53 5.05 -33.02
N GLY A 845 -41.76 5.52 -33.21
CA GLY A 845 -42.23 6.23 -34.41
C GLY A 845 -42.24 7.76 -34.25
N GLN A 846 -42.60 8.49 -35.30
CA GLN A 846 -42.70 9.95 -35.28
C GLN A 846 -43.61 10.43 -34.12
N GLY A 847 -43.04 11.20 -33.20
CA GLY A 847 -43.75 11.79 -32.06
C GLY A 847 -43.62 11.04 -30.72
N GLN A 848 -43.19 9.78 -30.68
CA GLN A 848 -43.04 9.02 -29.42
C GLN A 848 -41.69 9.22 -28.71
N GLU A 849 -40.76 9.97 -29.31
CA GLU A 849 -39.43 10.26 -28.73
C GLU A 849 -39.49 11.14 -27.46
N ARG A 850 -40.66 11.67 -27.10
CA ARG A 850 -40.89 12.47 -25.88
C ARG A 850 -41.13 11.65 -24.62
N TRP A 851 -41.09 10.32 -24.66
CA TRP A 851 -41.06 9.53 -23.43
C TRP A 851 -39.75 9.82 -22.67
N PRO A 852 -39.76 10.23 -21.39
CA PRO A 852 -38.53 10.67 -20.73
C PRO A 852 -37.53 9.53 -20.60
N ARG A 853 -36.32 9.68 -21.17
CA ARG A 853 -35.19 8.73 -21.03
C ARG A 853 -34.96 8.32 -19.59
N SER A 854 -34.91 9.32 -18.70
CA SER A 854 -34.78 9.15 -17.24
C SER A 854 -35.85 8.25 -16.63
N ARG A 855 -37.08 8.24 -17.18
CA ARG A 855 -38.18 7.42 -16.68
C ARG A 855 -38.19 6.01 -17.29
N SER A 856 -37.58 5.78 -18.45
CA SER A 856 -37.36 4.43 -19.00
C SER A 856 -36.11 3.75 -18.42
N GLU A 857 -35.05 4.52 -18.16
CA GLU A 857 -33.78 4.03 -17.60
C GLU A 857 -33.98 3.63 -16.13
N ALA A 858 -34.65 4.47 -15.33
CA ALA A 858 -35.05 4.12 -13.96
C ALA A 858 -35.96 2.89 -13.90
N ASP A 859 -37.03 2.83 -14.70
CA ASP A 859 -37.96 1.68 -14.72
C ASP A 859 -37.27 0.34 -15.08
N GLY A 860 -36.21 0.40 -15.90
CA GLY A 860 -35.42 -0.76 -16.30
C GLY A 860 -34.42 -1.21 -15.22
N GLN A 861 -33.66 -0.25 -14.66
CA GLN A 861 -32.65 -0.52 -13.64
C GLN A 861 -33.24 -0.92 -12.28
N GLU A 862 -34.35 -0.32 -11.86
CA GLU A 862 -34.87 -0.43 -10.49
C GLU A 862 -35.74 -1.69 -10.23
N ALA A 863 -35.99 -2.54 -11.24
CA ALA A 863 -36.95 -3.64 -11.10
C ALA A 863 -36.63 -4.95 -11.86
N GLY A 864 -35.43 -5.07 -12.45
CA GLY A 864 -35.07 -6.25 -13.28
C GLY A 864 -36.00 -6.43 -14.49
N LYS A 865 -36.60 -5.34 -14.98
CA LYS A 865 -37.52 -5.33 -16.13
C LYS A 865 -36.71 -5.17 -17.41
N ARG A 866 -36.99 -5.97 -18.44
CA ARG A 866 -36.36 -5.82 -19.76
C ARG A 866 -37.25 -4.95 -20.66
N LEU A 867 -36.68 -3.85 -21.13
CA LEU A 867 -37.35 -2.90 -22.04
C LEU A 867 -36.85 -3.14 -23.47
N MET A 868 -37.77 -3.41 -24.40
CA MET A 868 -37.51 -3.45 -25.83
C MET A 868 -37.98 -2.14 -26.46
N ALA A 869 -37.07 -1.43 -27.14
CA ALA A 869 -37.39 -0.24 -27.92
C ALA A 869 -37.07 -0.49 -29.41
N LYS A 870 -38.08 -0.39 -30.28
CA LYS A 870 -37.95 -0.60 -31.72
C LYS A 870 -38.05 0.74 -32.45
N LYS A 871 -36.93 1.27 -32.96
CA LYS A 871 -36.91 2.45 -33.82
C LYS A 871 -36.86 2.04 -35.28
N GLN A 872 -37.91 2.33 -36.03
CA GLN A 872 -37.94 2.08 -37.47
C GLN A 872 -37.27 3.26 -38.19
N VAL A 873 -35.94 3.19 -38.34
CA VAL A 873 -35.21 4.11 -39.20
C VAL A 873 -35.58 3.78 -40.65
N ARG A 874 -36.28 4.69 -41.34
CA ARG A 874 -36.33 4.65 -42.80
C ARG A 874 -34.96 5.08 -43.32
N GLY A 875 -34.29 4.19 -44.05
CA GLY A 875 -33.08 4.50 -44.81
C GLY A 875 -33.38 5.39 -46.00
#